data_AF-A0A8X6VN74-F1
#
_entry.id   AF-A0A8X6VN74-F1
#
_cell.length_a   1.000
_cell.length_b   1.000
_cell.length_c   1.000
_cell.angle_alpha   90.00
_cell.angle_beta   90.00
_cell.angle_gamma   90.00
#
_symmetry.space_group_name_H-M   'P 1'
#
loop_
_entity.id
_entity.type
_entity.pdbx_description
1 polymer ?
#
loop_
_entity_poly.entity_id
_entity_poly.type
_entity_poly.pdbx_seq_one_letter_code
_entity_poly.pdbx_strand_id
1 'polypeptide(L)'
;MSLNKLRKDELKIVAEELNLTVPEGAKIAVLKSLIVNSDVYKKDTELVQSAIDYALAEIKNKRLDSETKLEFERIKLAQFQKQLELANIQKNLLQNSDIRNPSVFETAANINVETLLKSVKTLTIPVPSRVESYNLFFQSLEKAFKIKEVPEQFKGEILLNILGERVNNLLVHVSEEELNNYTDSNFNVPGKIDLLLGANIFYELLKPERIKIKDSQLLLVNSVFGYIVTGNLDSINETKVHCGLIRDEDLNKTLEKFWKLEEVEEPIVKNKERLICEEHYANTHFRTKEGKYVVSMPLKKEPSCLGNSKDIALKRLGSLWNRLARDENYLNLYREFLRDYERLGHMKEVTNETEPEITYYATHHGIYRPEKSTTKLRVVFNCSSLTDNGISLNDIQYNGGVIQEDLYAQMLRFRTYTYAFTADIKMMYRTILINTKQRNLQRIVWCESEHESPKIYELSTVTYGTVSAPYLAQRTLTQLSMDEEANFPIVASVLRNNLYMDHVLCGALTLEEAIVLRQQLKGILKSAGMELHKLCANHEKLSPDHEQNYNLASLTETKTFRVSWKPNLDGFLIKVKVCLDRSYTKRDVLSTIAKIFDPVGLMAPVISKAKIFLQRLWRSKLEWNDLLPAEEYREWQQFLVSLENINNIEIPRRILVAFPEVIEIHGFADASERCYGAAVYCKSKNLKSETFSSVNHKQIESSAY
;
A
#
# COMPACT_ATOMS: atom_id res chain seq x y z
N MET A 1 17.44 31.77 23.49
CA MET A 1 17.75 31.24 24.84
C MET A 1 19.26 30.95 24.93
N SER A 2 19.93 31.15 26.07
CA SER A 2 21.38 30.90 26.15
C SER A 2 21.73 29.41 26.05
N LEU A 3 22.64 29.05 25.13
CA LEU A 3 23.22 27.71 24.95
C LEU A 3 23.65 27.04 26.27
N ASN A 4 24.03 27.83 27.27
CA ASN A 4 24.46 27.29 28.56
C ASN A 4 23.37 26.50 29.30
N LYS A 5 22.08 26.77 29.05
CA LYS A 5 20.96 26.09 29.72
C LYS A 5 20.46 24.81 29.02
N LEU A 6 20.97 24.49 27.83
CA LEU A 6 20.51 23.34 27.04
C LEU A 6 21.13 22.01 27.48
N ARG A 7 20.36 20.93 27.32
CA ARG A 7 20.69 19.52 27.62
C ARG A 7 21.44 18.86 26.45
N LYS A 8 21.92 17.61 26.65
CA LYS A 8 22.79 16.90 25.69
C LYS A 8 22.07 16.55 24.37
N ASP A 9 20.80 16.18 24.48
CA ASP A 9 19.85 15.94 23.40
C ASP A 9 19.54 17.22 22.62
N GLU A 10 19.17 18.30 23.32
CA GLU A 10 18.93 19.62 22.72
C GLU A 10 20.16 20.12 21.94
N LEU A 11 21.35 20.06 22.56
CA LEU A 11 22.62 20.50 21.95
C LEU A 11 23.08 19.63 20.78
N LYS A 12 22.57 18.39 20.65
CA LYS A 12 22.78 17.58 19.44
C LYS A 12 21.97 18.15 18.28
N ILE A 13 20.66 18.32 18.48
CA ILE A 13 19.76 18.81 17.42
C ILE A 13 20.19 20.19 16.94
N VAL A 14 20.58 21.14 17.82
CA VAL A 14 21.05 22.45 17.32
C VAL A 14 22.42 22.37 16.62
N ALA A 15 23.30 21.44 16.97
CA ALA A 15 24.55 21.24 16.21
C ALA A 15 24.29 20.59 14.84
N GLU A 16 23.37 19.63 14.78
CA GLU A 16 22.94 18.94 13.56
C GLU A 16 22.23 19.91 12.59
N GLU A 17 21.33 20.77 13.08
CA GLU A 17 20.64 21.82 12.28
C GLU A 17 21.62 22.90 11.78
N LEU A 18 22.63 23.26 12.57
CA LEU A 18 23.74 24.14 12.15
C LEU A 18 24.72 23.45 11.17
N ASN A 19 24.43 22.23 10.71
CA ASN A 19 25.24 21.42 9.81
C ASN A 19 26.67 21.15 10.35
N LEU A 20 26.82 21.08 11.67
CA LEU A 20 28.10 20.84 12.34
C LEU A 20 28.26 19.35 12.64
N THR A 21 29.37 18.75 12.19
CA THR A 21 29.65 17.33 12.41
C THR A 21 29.82 17.01 13.91
N VAL A 22 28.78 16.43 14.52
CA VAL A 22 28.80 16.01 15.93
C VAL A 22 29.63 14.73 16.09
N PRO A 23 30.71 14.73 16.90
CA PRO A 23 31.44 13.50 17.21
C PRO A 23 30.57 12.52 18.02
N GLU A 24 30.73 11.23 17.75
CA GLU A 24 29.96 10.22 18.46
C GLU A 24 30.26 10.21 19.98
N GLY A 25 29.23 9.99 20.80
CA GLY A 25 29.32 10.06 22.26
C GLY A 25 29.51 11.47 22.87
N ALA A 26 29.87 12.50 22.09
CA ALA A 26 30.36 13.82 22.53
C ALA A 26 29.69 14.39 23.79
N LYS A 27 30.51 14.84 24.76
CA LYS A 27 30.04 15.43 26.03
C LYS A 27 29.45 16.83 25.82
N ILE A 28 28.57 17.28 26.72
CA ILE A 28 27.90 18.60 26.67
C ILE A 28 28.88 19.77 26.44
N ALA A 29 30.04 19.75 27.09
CA ALA A 29 31.07 20.78 26.90
C ALA A 29 31.63 20.81 25.47
N VAL A 30 31.82 19.64 24.85
CA VAL A 30 32.29 19.51 23.46
C VAL A 30 31.24 20.08 22.52
N LEU A 31 29.97 19.66 22.64
CA LEU A 31 28.86 20.18 21.83
C LEU A 31 28.75 21.72 21.91
N LYS A 32 28.78 22.28 23.13
CA LYS A 32 28.78 23.74 23.34
C LYS A 32 29.97 24.42 22.66
N SER A 33 31.19 23.88 22.81
CA SER A 33 32.38 24.45 22.17
C SER A 33 32.34 24.36 20.65
N LEU A 34 31.73 23.31 20.09
CA LEU A 34 31.64 23.05 18.66
C LEU A 34 30.64 24.00 17.98
N ILE A 35 29.51 24.27 18.65
CA ILE A 35 28.55 25.31 18.25
C ILE A 35 29.18 26.71 18.35
N VAL A 36 29.72 27.10 19.52
CA VAL A 36 30.23 28.47 19.76
C VAL A 36 31.46 28.81 18.90
N ASN A 37 32.30 27.83 18.56
CA ASN A 37 33.44 28.06 17.67
C ASN A 37 33.09 28.03 16.17
N SER A 38 31.86 27.63 15.79
CA SER A 38 31.46 27.58 14.38
C SER A 38 31.47 28.96 13.72
N ASP A 39 31.77 28.99 12.43
CA ASP A 39 31.68 30.20 11.62
C ASP A 39 30.26 30.75 11.55
N VAL A 40 29.24 29.88 11.63
CA VAL A 40 27.83 30.26 11.65
C VAL A 40 27.53 31.07 12.91
N TYR A 41 27.90 30.57 14.09
CA TYR A 41 27.70 31.27 15.38
C TYR A 41 28.39 32.64 15.45
N LYS A 42 29.49 32.82 14.72
CA LYS A 42 30.26 34.07 14.65
C LYS A 42 29.74 35.07 13.61
N LYS A 43 28.90 34.65 12.66
CA LYS A 43 28.42 35.47 11.53
C LYS A 43 26.92 35.72 11.57
N ASP A 44 26.14 34.78 12.08
CA ASP A 44 24.68 34.82 12.13
C ASP A 44 24.18 34.26 13.48
N THR A 45 23.75 35.16 14.36
CA THR A 45 23.24 34.79 15.70
C THR A 45 21.73 34.54 15.71
N GLU A 46 20.99 34.97 14.69
CA GLU A 46 19.56 34.69 14.55
C GLU A 46 19.32 33.26 14.09
N LEU A 47 20.12 32.77 13.13
CA LEU A 47 20.04 31.39 12.63
C LEU A 47 20.38 30.37 13.74
N VAL A 48 21.32 30.68 14.62
CA VAL A 48 21.58 29.89 15.84
C VAL A 48 20.38 29.89 16.78
N GLN A 49 19.73 31.04 16.98
CA GLN A 49 18.56 31.12 17.86
C GLN A 49 17.38 30.32 17.28
N SER A 50 17.16 30.38 15.97
CA SER A 50 16.18 29.56 15.24
C SER A 50 16.43 28.05 15.44
N ALA A 51 17.69 27.59 15.31
CA ALA A 51 18.05 26.20 15.54
C ALA A 51 17.80 25.73 17.00
N ILE A 52 18.00 26.62 17.98
CA ILE A 52 17.67 26.35 19.40
C ILE A 52 16.16 26.17 19.59
N ASP A 53 15.37 27.05 18.99
CA ASP A 53 13.91 27.04 19.19
C ASP A 53 13.24 25.89 18.41
N TYR A 54 13.78 25.51 17.25
CA TYR A 54 13.43 24.26 16.55
C TYR A 54 13.68 23.02 17.43
N ALA A 55 14.88 22.88 18.01
CA ALA A 55 15.24 21.74 18.84
C ALA A 55 14.32 21.56 20.07
N LEU A 56 13.92 22.69 20.68
CA LEU A 56 12.97 22.70 21.80
C LEU A 56 11.55 22.28 21.35
N ALA A 57 11.11 22.69 20.16
CA ALA A 57 9.83 22.28 19.60
C ALA A 57 9.78 20.77 19.25
N GLU A 58 10.83 20.23 18.63
CA GLU A 58 10.87 18.81 18.25
C GLU A 58 10.85 17.88 19.49
N ILE A 59 11.60 18.23 20.53
CA ILE A 59 11.61 17.48 21.80
C ILE A 59 10.27 17.61 22.55
N LYS A 60 9.57 18.75 22.45
CA LYS A 60 8.21 18.91 23.01
C LYS A 60 7.22 17.99 22.31
N ASN A 61 7.25 17.90 20.98
CA ASN A 61 6.36 17.03 20.21
C ASN A 61 6.60 15.54 20.52
N LYS A 62 7.88 15.12 20.62
CA LYS A 62 8.25 13.74 21.01
C LYS A 62 7.77 13.36 22.42
N ARG A 63 7.67 14.31 23.35
CA ARG A 63 7.11 14.08 24.69
C ARG A 63 5.59 13.90 24.66
N LEU A 64 4.88 14.73 23.90
CA LEU A 64 3.42 14.70 23.81
C LEU A 64 2.90 13.35 23.28
N ASP A 65 3.59 12.77 22.29
CA ASP A 65 3.30 11.43 21.76
C ASP A 65 3.52 10.32 22.83
N SER A 66 4.55 10.46 23.67
CA SER A 66 4.80 9.51 24.77
C SER A 66 3.77 9.61 25.92
N GLU A 67 3.31 10.82 26.25
CA GLU A 67 2.27 11.05 27.26
C GLU A 67 0.92 10.50 26.78
N THR A 68 0.58 10.72 25.50
CA THR A 68 -0.66 10.20 24.88
C THR A 68 -0.71 8.67 24.91
N LYS A 69 0.42 7.98 24.71
CA LYS A 69 0.52 6.52 24.83
C LYS A 69 0.35 6.02 26.28
N LEU A 70 0.85 6.79 27.24
CA LEU A 70 0.78 6.43 28.66
C LEU A 70 -0.63 6.64 29.25
N GLU A 71 -1.36 7.63 28.75
CA GLU A 71 -2.79 7.84 29.02
C GLU A 71 -3.64 6.66 28.52
N PHE A 72 -3.33 6.12 27.34
CA PHE A 72 -4.05 5.01 26.73
C PHE A 72 -3.92 3.69 27.52
N GLU A 73 -2.74 3.37 28.06
CA GLU A 73 -2.54 2.19 28.91
C GLU A 73 -3.25 2.31 30.27
N ARG A 74 -3.35 3.52 30.84
CA ARG A 74 -4.12 3.76 32.08
C ARG A 74 -5.61 3.45 31.90
N ILE A 75 -6.18 3.80 30.75
CA ILE A 75 -7.60 3.53 30.44
C ILE A 75 -7.87 2.02 30.36
N LYS A 76 -6.96 1.24 29.74
CA LYS A 76 -7.08 -0.23 29.71
C LYS A 76 -7.04 -0.84 31.11
N LEU A 77 -6.13 -0.39 31.97
CA LEU A 77 -5.96 -0.93 33.32
C LEU A 77 -7.24 -0.77 34.16
N ALA A 78 -7.89 0.40 34.07
CA ALA A 78 -9.14 0.69 34.76
C ALA A 78 -10.32 -0.18 34.27
N GLN A 79 -10.37 -0.51 32.98
CA GLN A 79 -11.38 -1.43 32.43
C GLN A 79 -11.18 -2.86 32.97
N PHE A 80 -9.93 -3.33 33.02
CA PHE A 80 -9.60 -4.69 33.46
C PHE A 80 -9.94 -4.93 34.95
N GLN A 81 -9.67 -3.95 35.81
CA GLN A 81 -10.02 -4.01 37.24
C GLN A 81 -11.54 -4.16 37.45
N LYS A 82 -12.35 -3.45 36.67
CA LYS A 82 -13.81 -3.49 36.78
C LYS A 82 -14.43 -4.81 36.31
N GLN A 83 -13.77 -5.54 35.41
CA GLN A 83 -14.19 -6.89 34.99
C GLN A 83 -13.91 -7.94 36.08
N LEU A 84 -12.78 -7.83 36.77
CA LEU A 84 -12.40 -8.74 37.87
C LEU A 84 -13.39 -8.68 39.05
N GLU A 85 -13.90 -7.48 39.35
CA GLU A 85 -14.88 -7.25 40.41
C GLU A 85 -16.22 -7.97 40.14
N LEU A 86 -16.71 -7.92 38.89
CA LEU A 86 -17.95 -8.59 38.48
C LEU A 86 -17.84 -10.13 38.52
N ALA A 87 -16.70 -10.69 38.12
CA ALA A 87 -16.48 -12.14 38.12
C ALA A 87 -16.54 -12.74 39.54
N ASN A 88 -16.03 -12.02 40.54
CA ASN A 88 -16.08 -12.45 41.94
C ASN A 88 -17.52 -12.47 42.50
N ILE A 89 -18.39 -11.57 42.05
CA ILE A 89 -19.81 -11.55 42.45
C ILE A 89 -20.54 -12.79 41.91
N GLN A 90 -20.31 -13.16 40.64
CA GLN A 90 -20.94 -14.33 40.03
C GLN A 90 -20.52 -15.65 40.69
N LYS A 91 -19.24 -15.77 41.11
CA LYS A 91 -18.70 -16.99 41.73
C LYS A 91 -19.43 -17.40 43.02
N ASN A 92 -19.93 -16.43 43.78
CA ASN A 92 -20.66 -16.68 45.03
C ASN A 92 -22.10 -17.20 44.83
N LEU A 93 -22.67 -17.10 43.62
CA LEU A 93 -24.05 -17.51 43.34
C LEU A 93 -24.17 -19.00 42.92
N LEU A 94 -23.08 -19.63 42.49
CA LEU A 94 -23.08 -20.92 41.80
C LEU A 94 -22.89 -22.16 42.69
N GLN A 95 -22.89 -22.04 44.02
CA GLN A 95 -22.61 -23.16 44.93
C GLN A 95 -23.85 -24.02 45.32
N ASN A 96 -25.03 -23.83 44.72
CA ASN A 96 -26.32 -24.31 45.27
C ASN A 96 -27.25 -25.10 44.29
N SER A 97 -26.83 -26.23 43.70
CA SER A 97 -27.73 -27.25 43.09
C SER A 97 -26.98 -28.53 42.62
N ASP A 98 -27.64 -29.70 42.52
CA ASP A 98 -26.98 -31.04 42.37
C ASP A 98 -27.88 -32.13 41.67
N ILE A 99 -27.29 -33.27 41.26
CA ILE A 99 -27.84 -34.64 41.01
C ILE A 99 -28.27 -35.16 39.58
N ARG A 100 -27.37 -35.96 38.95
CA ARG A 100 -27.44 -37.36 38.36
C ARG A 100 -28.73 -37.98 37.73
N ASN A 101 -28.61 -38.68 36.56
CA ASN A 101 -28.48 -40.17 36.40
C ASN A 101 -28.46 -40.69 34.91
N PRO A 102 -28.19 -42.00 34.59
CA PRO A 102 -27.96 -42.50 33.21
C PRO A 102 -28.65 -43.83 32.75
N SER A 103 -28.95 -44.01 31.44
CA SER A 103 -28.98 -45.34 30.73
C SER A 103 -29.37 -45.34 29.23
N VAL A 104 -28.44 -45.60 28.28
CA VAL A 104 -28.68 -46.30 26.97
C VAL A 104 -27.35 -46.90 26.47
N PHE A 105 -27.32 -48.18 26.02
CA PHE A 105 -26.23 -48.76 25.19
C PHE A 105 -26.58 -50.19 24.68
N GLU A 106 -27.40 -50.37 23.62
CA GLU A 106 -27.55 -51.71 23.00
C GLU A 106 -28.14 -51.76 21.56
N THR A 107 -27.45 -51.20 20.55
CA THR A 107 -27.61 -51.60 19.12
C THR A 107 -26.42 -51.15 18.27
N ALA A 108 -25.61 -52.08 17.74
CA ALA A 108 -24.52 -51.78 16.80
C ALA A 108 -24.11 -53.01 15.95
N ALA A 109 -24.97 -53.44 15.02
CA ALA A 109 -24.72 -54.64 14.21
C ALA A 109 -25.31 -54.58 12.79
N ASN A 110 -24.87 -53.62 11.97
CA ASN A 110 -24.78 -53.68 10.50
C ASN A 110 -24.38 -52.29 9.97
N ILE A 111 -23.16 -52.17 9.40
CA ILE A 111 -22.62 -50.91 8.87
C ILE A 111 -22.06 -51.18 7.46
N ASN A 112 -22.52 -50.41 6.47
CA ASN A 112 -22.13 -50.54 5.07
C ASN A 112 -20.78 -49.82 4.78
N VAL A 113 -19.98 -50.38 3.89
CA VAL A 113 -18.66 -49.86 3.49
C VAL A 113 -18.77 -48.51 2.77
N GLU A 114 -19.82 -48.28 1.97
CA GLU A 114 -20.10 -46.98 1.33
C GLU A 114 -20.43 -45.87 2.36
N THR A 115 -20.89 -46.29 3.53
CA THR A 115 -21.24 -45.45 4.68
C THR A 115 -19.93 -45.07 5.40
N LEU A 116 -19.07 -46.05 5.73
CA LEU A 116 -17.69 -45.83 6.20
C LEU A 116 -16.85 -44.94 5.26
N LEU A 117 -17.01 -45.09 3.95
CA LEU A 117 -16.26 -44.37 2.90
C LEU A 117 -16.29 -42.84 3.02
N LYS A 118 -17.30 -42.27 3.69
CA LYS A 118 -17.49 -40.81 3.77
C LYS A 118 -16.98 -40.17 5.06
N SER A 119 -16.82 -40.90 6.17
CA SER A 119 -16.38 -40.32 7.46
C SER A 119 -14.88 -40.37 7.71
N VAL A 120 -14.13 -41.14 6.93
CA VAL A 120 -12.75 -41.49 7.24
C VAL A 120 -11.75 -40.44 6.75
N LYS A 121 -11.41 -39.49 7.63
CA LYS A 121 -10.08 -38.82 7.61
C LYS A 121 -9.69 -37.98 8.84
N THR A 122 -10.55 -37.79 9.85
CA THR A 122 -10.19 -37.03 11.06
C THR A 122 -10.87 -37.60 12.29
N LEU A 123 -10.18 -37.63 13.43
CA LEU A 123 -10.75 -38.03 14.72
C LEU A 123 -11.40 -36.80 15.36
N THR A 124 -12.69 -36.60 15.09
CA THR A 124 -13.46 -35.45 15.56
C THR A 124 -14.23 -35.77 16.84
N ILE A 125 -14.02 -34.96 17.87
CA ILE A 125 -14.78 -35.01 19.13
C ILE A 125 -15.75 -33.82 19.12
N PRO A 126 -17.08 -34.02 19.08
CA PRO A 126 -18.03 -32.91 19.06
C PRO A 126 -18.00 -32.14 20.39
N VAL A 127 -17.83 -30.82 20.29
CA VAL A 127 -17.77 -29.89 21.44
C VAL A 127 -19.09 -29.13 21.56
N PRO A 128 -19.66 -28.92 22.78
CA PRO A 128 -20.96 -28.25 22.93
C PRO A 128 -20.96 -26.80 22.45
N SER A 129 -22.08 -26.38 21.86
CA SER A 129 -22.33 -25.01 21.39
C SER A 129 -22.86 -24.04 22.46
N ARG A 130 -22.90 -24.46 23.73
CA ARG A 130 -23.43 -23.71 24.88
C ARG A 130 -22.47 -23.70 26.07
N VAL A 131 -22.35 -22.55 26.74
CA VAL A 131 -21.42 -22.33 27.87
C VAL A 131 -21.76 -23.18 29.09
N GLU A 132 -23.05 -23.36 29.40
CA GLU A 132 -23.52 -24.14 30.55
C GLU A 132 -23.18 -25.64 30.39
N SER A 133 -23.24 -26.14 29.16
CA SER A 133 -22.94 -27.52 28.80
C SER A 133 -21.45 -27.89 28.94
N TYR A 134 -20.53 -26.92 29.07
CA TYR A 134 -19.11 -27.23 29.27
C TYR A 134 -18.85 -27.99 30.57
N ASN A 135 -19.61 -27.76 31.65
CA ASN A 135 -19.47 -28.56 32.87
C ASN A 135 -19.83 -30.04 32.63
N LEU A 136 -20.92 -30.30 31.90
CA LEU A 136 -21.31 -31.68 31.53
C LEU A 136 -20.35 -32.30 30.52
N PHE A 137 -19.79 -31.52 29.59
CA PHE A 137 -18.77 -31.99 28.66
C PHE A 137 -17.45 -32.29 29.37
N PHE A 138 -16.94 -31.42 30.24
CA PHE A 138 -15.73 -31.71 31.01
C PHE A 138 -15.93 -32.88 31.98
N GLN A 139 -17.09 -33.02 32.63
CA GLN A 139 -17.42 -34.21 33.42
C GLN A 139 -17.52 -35.48 32.55
N SER A 140 -18.06 -35.38 31.34
CA SER A 140 -18.16 -36.52 30.40
C SER A 140 -16.81 -36.89 29.79
N LEU A 141 -15.96 -35.90 29.52
CA LEU A 141 -14.58 -36.05 29.08
C LEU A 141 -13.72 -36.67 30.19
N GLU A 142 -13.85 -36.19 31.44
CA GLU A 142 -13.21 -36.77 32.61
C GLU A 142 -13.70 -38.22 32.87
N LYS A 143 -15.00 -38.48 32.69
CA LYS A 143 -15.59 -39.82 32.76
C LYS A 143 -15.09 -40.72 31.62
N ALA A 144 -14.94 -40.21 30.40
CA ALA A 144 -14.34 -40.93 29.28
C ALA A 144 -12.85 -41.19 29.52
N PHE A 145 -12.10 -40.22 30.05
CA PHE A 145 -10.71 -40.33 30.45
C PHE A 145 -10.50 -41.43 31.51
N LYS A 146 -11.48 -41.62 32.41
CA LYS A 146 -11.53 -42.71 33.39
C LYS A 146 -11.96 -44.06 32.78
N ILE A 147 -12.95 -44.08 31.88
CA ILE A 147 -13.51 -45.32 31.29
C ILE A 147 -12.63 -45.90 30.15
N LYS A 148 -11.91 -45.07 29.40
CA LYS A 148 -11.09 -45.48 28.24
C LYS A 148 -9.60 -45.67 28.55
N GLU A 149 -9.21 -45.47 29.80
CA GLU A 149 -7.83 -45.53 30.29
C GLU A 149 -6.90 -44.58 29.51
N VAL A 150 -7.25 -43.29 29.45
CA VAL A 150 -6.35 -42.26 28.92
C VAL A 150 -5.17 -42.10 29.90
N PRO A 151 -3.90 -42.18 29.47
CA PRO A 151 -2.76 -41.90 30.33
C PRO A 151 -2.75 -40.45 30.85
N GLU A 152 -2.44 -40.26 32.13
CA GLU A 152 -2.61 -38.96 32.83
C GLU A 152 -1.89 -37.80 32.13
N GLN A 153 -0.68 -38.05 31.62
CA GLN A 153 0.14 -37.06 30.90
C GLN A 153 -0.60 -36.44 29.69
N PHE A 154 -1.39 -37.24 28.96
CA PHE A 154 -2.12 -36.76 27.78
C PHE A 154 -3.43 -36.05 28.14
N LYS A 155 -4.03 -36.34 29.31
CA LYS A 155 -5.25 -35.63 29.75
C LYS A 155 -4.99 -34.13 29.89
N GLY A 156 -3.82 -33.76 30.44
CA GLY A 156 -3.39 -32.36 30.54
C GLY A 156 -3.21 -31.71 29.17
N GLU A 157 -2.54 -32.38 28.24
CA GLU A 157 -2.30 -31.86 26.88
C GLU A 157 -3.60 -31.75 26.06
N ILE A 158 -4.52 -32.71 26.17
CA ILE A 158 -5.85 -32.66 25.53
C ILE A 158 -6.68 -31.50 26.11
N LEU A 159 -6.70 -31.32 27.43
CA LEU A 159 -7.40 -30.21 28.07
C LEU A 159 -6.80 -28.85 27.69
N LEU A 160 -5.48 -28.74 27.58
CA LEU A 160 -4.80 -27.53 27.11
C LEU A 160 -5.12 -27.20 25.64
N ASN A 161 -5.29 -28.21 24.77
CA ASN A 161 -5.74 -27.99 23.39
C ASN A 161 -7.25 -27.66 23.27
N ILE A 162 -8.06 -27.94 24.29
CA ILE A 162 -9.49 -27.54 24.36
C ILE A 162 -9.66 -26.14 24.97
N LEU A 163 -8.71 -25.70 25.79
CA LEU A 163 -8.72 -24.40 26.48
C LEU A 163 -7.81 -23.34 25.82
N GLY A 164 -6.91 -23.75 24.93
CA GLY A 164 -5.95 -22.91 24.21
C GLY A 164 -6.39 -22.67 22.76
N GLU A 165 -6.27 -21.41 22.33
CA GLU A 165 -6.81 -20.86 21.07
C GLU A 165 -8.34 -20.90 20.88
N ARG A 166 -8.93 -19.71 20.70
CA ARG A 166 -10.19 -19.45 19.96
C ARG A 166 -11.51 -20.08 20.48
N VAL A 167 -12.14 -19.43 21.46
CA VAL A 167 -13.63 -19.40 21.54
C VAL A 167 -14.12 -17.95 21.62
N ASN A 168 -14.01 -17.22 20.50
CA ASN A 168 -14.70 -15.95 20.31
C ASN A 168 -16.08 -16.21 19.69
N ASN A 169 -17.12 -16.18 20.53
CA ASN A 169 -18.55 -16.36 20.22
C ASN A 169 -19.00 -17.79 19.84
N LEU A 170 -20.00 -18.31 20.55
CA LEU A 170 -20.83 -19.43 20.09
C LEU A 170 -22.25 -19.37 20.68
N LEU A 171 -23.25 -19.46 19.79
CA LEU A 171 -24.69 -19.33 20.01
C LEU A 171 -25.38 -19.93 18.76
N VAL A 172 -26.41 -20.79 18.80
CA VAL A 172 -26.96 -21.72 19.82
C VAL A 172 -27.31 -23.01 19.02
N HIS A 173 -28.29 -23.92 19.22
CA HIS A 173 -29.35 -24.25 20.20
C HIS A 173 -29.51 -25.79 20.19
N VAL A 174 -29.73 -26.44 21.34
CA VAL A 174 -30.01 -27.89 21.46
C VAL A 174 -31.01 -28.15 22.60
N SER A 175 -31.85 -29.19 22.50
CA SER A 175 -32.86 -29.57 23.52
C SER A 175 -32.39 -30.71 24.44
N GLU A 176 -33.10 -30.98 25.55
CA GLU A 176 -32.74 -32.09 26.47
C GLU A 176 -32.86 -33.49 25.84
N GLU A 177 -33.66 -33.65 24.78
CA GLU A 177 -33.88 -34.94 24.11
C GLU A 177 -32.63 -35.43 23.35
N GLU A 178 -31.80 -34.51 22.84
CA GLU A 178 -30.61 -34.81 22.04
C GLU A 178 -29.42 -35.36 22.86
N LEU A 179 -29.45 -35.25 24.20
CA LEU A 179 -28.33 -35.66 25.06
C LEU A 179 -28.25 -37.17 25.34
N ASN A 180 -29.29 -37.94 25.01
CA ASN A 180 -29.47 -39.30 25.54
C ASN A 180 -28.82 -40.45 24.74
N ASN A 181 -28.32 -40.22 23.52
CA ASN A 181 -27.78 -41.28 22.66
C ASN A 181 -26.39 -40.98 22.10
N TYR A 182 -25.36 -41.56 22.72
CA TYR A 182 -24.01 -41.68 22.12
C TYR A 182 -23.88 -42.85 21.12
N THR A 183 -25.01 -43.24 20.50
CA THR A 183 -25.04 -44.08 19.28
C THR A 183 -25.18 -43.15 18.07
N ASP A 184 -24.06 -42.62 17.59
CA ASP A 184 -24.05 -41.67 16.48
C ASP A 184 -24.54 -42.34 15.17
N SER A 185 -25.80 -42.12 14.83
CA SER A 185 -26.42 -42.58 13.59
C SER A 185 -25.87 -41.87 12.35
N ASN A 186 -25.04 -40.84 12.53
CA ASN A 186 -24.37 -40.07 11.48
C ASN A 186 -22.84 -40.26 11.51
N PHE A 187 -22.29 -41.26 12.21
CA PHE A 187 -20.82 -41.50 12.29
C PHE A 187 -20.15 -41.60 10.91
N ASN A 188 -20.95 -41.89 9.88
CA ASN A 188 -20.63 -42.05 8.48
C ASN A 188 -20.72 -40.77 7.63
N VAL A 189 -21.10 -39.65 8.23
CA VAL A 189 -21.24 -38.35 7.57
C VAL A 189 -20.07 -37.48 8.05
N PRO A 190 -19.25 -36.92 7.15
CA PRO A 190 -18.13 -36.09 7.56
C PRO A 190 -18.64 -34.79 8.19
N GLY A 191 -18.54 -34.72 9.52
CA GLY A 191 -18.92 -33.56 10.31
C GLY A 191 -17.92 -32.41 10.21
N LYS A 192 -18.19 -31.36 10.99
CA LYS A 192 -17.23 -30.26 11.21
C LYS A 192 -16.02 -30.78 11.99
N ILE A 193 -14.83 -30.31 11.65
CA ILE A 193 -13.62 -30.60 12.44
C ILE A 193 -13.60 -29.67 13.65
N ASP A 194 -13.86 -30.22 14.83
CA ASP A 194 -13.94 -29.49 16.10
C ASP A 194 -12.63 -29.53 16.91
N LEU A 195 -11.75 -30.50 16.66
CA LEU A 195 -10.42 -30.61 17.28
C LEU A 195 -9.42 -31.22 16.28
N LEU A 196 -8.17 -30.75 16.33
CA LEU A 196 -7.03 -31.32 15.61
C LEU A 196 -5.97 -31.78 16.62
N LEU A 197 -5.44 -32.99 16.43
CA LEU A 197 -4.42 -33.57 17.31
C LEU A 197 -3.05 -33.52 16.65
N GLY A 198 -2.03 -33.11 17.41
CA GLY A 198 -0.66 -33.01 16.93
C GLY A 198 -0.03 -34.37 16.59
N ALA A 199 0.90 -34.38 15.63
CA ALA A 199 1.60 -35.60 15.21
C ALA A 199 2.49 -36.21 16.31
N ASN A 200 2.83 -35.44 17.36
CA ASN A 200 3.50 -35.91 18.57
C ASN A 200 2.60 -36.90 19.34
N ILE A 201 1.40 -36.48 19.74
CA ILE A 201 0.45 -37.32 20.49
C ILE A 201 -0.27 -38.37 19.63
N PHE A 202 -0.39 -38.14 18.32
CA PHE A 202 -1.15 -39.02 17.41
C PHE A 202 -0.74 -40.50 17.52
N TYR A 203 0.56 -40.79 17.51
CA TYR A 203 1.05 -42.17 17.57
C TYR A 203 0.92 -42.81 18.96
N GLU A 204 0.98 -42.00 20.03
CA GLU A 204 0.91 -42.45 21.42
C GLU A 204 -0.54 -42.74 21.86
N LEU A 205 -1.52 -42.21 21.13
CA LEU A 205 -2.95 -42.48 21.31
C LEU A 205 -3.43 -43.76 20.58
N LEU A 206 -2.58 -44.41 19.76
CA LEU A 206 -2.91 -45.66 19.09
C LEU A 206 -2.73 -46.87 20.03
N LYS A 207 -3.72 -47.77 20.04
CA LYS A 207 -3.65 -49.06 20.76
C LYS A 207 -3.16 -50.17 19.80
N PRO A 208 -2.57 -51.28 20.29
CA PRO A 208 -1.88 -52.26 19.44
C PRO A 208 -2.78 -53.02 18.45
N GLU A 209 -4.07 -53.14 18.78
CA GLU A 209 -5.05 -53.95 18.05
C GLU A 209 -5.40 -53.34 16.69
N ARG A 210 -5.45 -54.19 15.65
CA ARG A 210 -5.80 -53.79 14.28
C ARG A 210 -6.70 -54.85 13.62
N ILE A 211 -7.85 -54.45 13.12
CA ILE A 211 -8.80 -55.32 12.41
C ILE A 211 -8.77 -54.93 10.93
N LYS A 212 -8.32 -55.84 10.05
CA LYS A 212 -8.41 -55.62 8.59
C LYS A 212 -9.83 -55.89 8.12
N ILE A 213 -10.44 -54.94 7.40
CA ILE A 213 -11.75 -55.13 6.78
C ILE A 213 -11.56 -56.08 5.58
N LYS A 214 -12.40 -57.12 5.48
CA LYS A 214 -12.36 -58.06 4.36
C LYS A 214 -12.53 -57.33 3.03
N ASP A 215 -11.90 -57.89 1.99
CA ASP A 215 -12.07 -57.50 0.59
C ASP A 215 -11.81 -55.99 0.31
N SER A 216 -10.93 -55.38 1.12
CA SER A 216 -10.46 -54.01 0.97
C SER A 216 -9.00 -53.84 1.42
N GLN A 217 -8.43 -52.66 1.16
CA GLN A 217 -7.15 -52.23 1.76
C GLN A 217 -7.35 -51.44 3.08
N LEU A 218 -8.56 -51.44 3.65
CA LEU A 218 -8.89 -50.71 4.88
C LEU A 218 -8.57 -51.52 6.15
N LEU A 219 -8.12 -50.79 7.17
CA LEU A 219 -7.71 -51.25 8.49
C LEU A 219 -8.38 -50.38 9.54
N LEU A 220 -9.02 -51.02 10.53
CA LEU A 220 -9.45 -50.39 11.78
C LEU A 220 -8.30 -50.51 12.78
N VAL A 221 -7.62 -49.40 13.10
CA VAL A 221 -6.58 -49.35 14.13
C VAL A 221 -7.23 -48.87 15.42
N ASN A 222 -7.16 -49.65 16.49
CA ASN A 222 -7.72 -49.26 17.79
C ASN A 222 -6.96 -48.03 18.34
N SER A 223 -7.63 -47.16 19.07
CA SER A 223 -7.05 -45.99 19.73
C SER A 223 -7.71 -45.76 21.08
N VAL A 224 -7.16 -44.85 21.88
CA VAL A 224 -7.74 -44.45 23.17
C VAL A 224 -9.18 -43.93 23.02
N PHE A 225 -9.57 -43.37 21.87
CA PHE A 225 -10.93 -42.88 21.62
C PHE A 225 -11.85 -43.87 20.87
N GLY A 226 -11.33 -45.00 20.39
CA GLY A 226 -12.05 -45.97 19.53
C GLY A 226 -11.27 -46.32 18.26
N TYR A 227 -11.87 -47.09 17.34
CA TYR A 227 -11.17 -47.50 16.12
C TYR A 227 -11.09 -46.37 15.09
N ILE A 228 -9.87 -46.08 14.64
CA ILE A 228 -9.56 -45.17 13.53
C ILE A 228 -9.45 -46.01 12.26
N VAL A 229 -10.20 -45.67 11.22
CA VAL A 229 -10.07 -46.31 9.91
C VAL A 229 -8.90 -45.69 9.15
N THR A 230 -8.08 -46.52 8.50
CA THR A 230 -6.94 -46.10 7.67
C THR A 230 -6.71 -47.10 6.54
N GLY A 231 -5.99 -46.72 5.50
CA GLY A 231 -5.72 -47.56 4.33
C GLY A 231 -5.83 -46.79 3.01
N ASN A 232 -5.69 -47.52 1.90
CA ASN A 232 -5.93 -46.99 0.56
C ASN A 232 -7.32 -47.40 0.06
N LEU A 233 -7.80 -46.72 -0.98
CA LEU A 233 -9.05 -47.03 -1.67
C LEU A 233 -8.76 -47.12 -3.17
N ASP A 234 -9.23 -48.18 -3.81
CA ASP A 234 -9.14 -48.30 -5.27
C ASP A 234 -9.99 -47.19 -5.92
N SER A 235 -9.41 -46.50 -6.90
CA SER A 235 -9.67 -45.09 -7.13
C SER A 235 -11.08 -44.73 -7.63
N ILE A 236 -11.81 -43.92 -6.84
CA ILE A 236 -12.98 -43.16 -7.30
C ILE A 236 -12.49 -41.80 -7.83
N ASN A 237 -12.91 -41.42 -9.04
CA ASN A 237 -12.48 -40.18 -9.72
C ASN A 237 -13.18 -38.92 -9.17
N GLU A 238 -12.91 -38.53 -7.91
CA GLU A 238 -13.33 -37.22 -7.39
C GLU A 238 -12.22 -36.16 -7.54
N THR A 239 -12.46 -35.16 -8.39
CA THR A 239 -11.55 -34.04 -8.68
C THR A 239 -11.56 -32.94 -7.60
N LYS A 240 -11.56 -33.32 -6.32
CA LYS A 240 -11.57 -32.39 -5.17
C LYS A 240 -10.26 -32.42 -4.38
N VAL A 241 -9.37 -31.49 -4.68
CA VAL A 241 -8.18 -31.22 -3.86
C VAL A 241 -8.60 -30.40 -2.63
N HIS A 242 -8.67 -31.05 -1.48
CA HIS A 242 -8.92 -30.37 -0.20
C HIS A 242 -7.60 -29.85 0.38
N CYS A 243 -7.46 -28.52 0.47
CA CYS A 243 -6.32 -27.87 1.12
C CYS A 243 -6.60 -27.66 2.62
N GLY A 244 -5.76 -28.23 3.48
CA GLY A 244 -5.83 -28.04 4.93
C GLY A 244 -5.08 -26.78 5.37
N LEU A 245 -5.80 -25.74 5.77
CA LEU A 245 -5.22 -24.42 6.07
C LEU A 245 -4.96 -24.28 7.58
N ILE A 246 -3.71 -24.52 8.00
CA ILE A 246 -3.26 -24.36 9.39
C ILE A 246 -3.23 -22.87 9.74
N ARG A 247 -3.93 -22.47 10.81
CA ARG A 247 -4.02 -21.08 11.28
C ARG A 247 -3.33 -20.90 12.63
N ASP A 248 -2.01 -20.75 12.63
CA ASP A 248 -1.24 -20.19 13.76
C ASP A 248 -1.69 -18.73 13.99
N GLU A 249 -2.18 -18.37 15.18
CA GLU A 249 -2.67 -16.99 15.40
C GLU A 249 -1.61 -15.90 15.37
N ASP A 250 -0.39 -16.15 15.84
CA ASP A 250 0.61 -15.09 15.99
C ASP A 250 1.45 -14.94 14.72
N LEU A 251 1.65 -16.03 13.96
CA LEU A 251 2.05 -15.95 12.56
C LEU A 251 0.97 -15.28 11.72
N ASN A 252 -0.33 -15.54 11.95
CA ASN A 252 -1.40 -14.80 11.25
C ASN A 252 -1.44 -13.31 11.63
N LYS A 253 -1.28 -12.92 12.91
CA LYS A 253 -1.21 -11.49 13.30
C LYS A 253 0.06 -10.82 12.75
N THR A 254 1.13 -11.57 12.57
CA THR A 254 2.39 -11.06 11.96
C THR A 254 2.25 -10.95 10.44
N LEU A 255 1.64 -11.94 9.78
CA LEU A 255 1.27 -11.89 8.36
C LEU A 255 0.24 -10.81 8.07
N GLU A 256 -0.76 -10.60 8.92
CA GLU A 256 -1.77 -9.56 8.79
C GLU A 256 -1.15 -8.16 8.95
N LYS A 257 -0.20 -7.99 9.89
CA LYS A 257 0.60 -6.75 9.99
C LYS A 257 1.55 -6.58 8.81
N PHE A 258 2.15 -7.65 8.31
CA PHE A 258 3.04 -7.61 7.14
C PHE A 258 2.26 -7.32 5.86
N TRP A 259 1.10 -7.93 5.67
CA TRP A 259 0.18 -7.64 4.57
C TRP A 259 -0.29 -6.20 4.66
N LYS A 260 -0.71 -5.70 5.83
CA LYS A 260 -1.03 -4.26 6.02
C LYS A 260 0.15 -3.30 5.76
N LEU A 261 1.40 -3.78 5.78
CA LEU A 261 2.60 -3.01 5.40
C LEU A 261 2.92 -3.10 3.88
N GLU A 262 2.39 -4.09 3.16
CA GLU A 262 2.50 -4.26 1.70
C GLU A 262 1.14 -4.21 0.97
N GLU A 263 0.09 -3.73 1.64
CA GLU A 263 -1.26 -3.51 1.11
C GLU A 263 -1.44 -2.03 0.83
N VAL A 264 -2.23 -1.72 -0.19
CA VAL A 264 -2.87 -0.40 -0.26
C VAL A 264 -3.99 -0.42 0.78
N GLU A 265 -3.71 0.05 1.99
CA GLU A 265 -4.78 0.35 2.96
C GLU A 265 -5.82 1.24 2.27
N GLU A 266 -7.10 0.86 2.30
CA GLU A 266 -8.16 1.86 2.40
C GLU A 266 -8.07 2.44 3.82
N PRO A 267 -7.57 3.67 4.00
CA PRO A 267 -7.23 4.16 5.31
C PRO A 267 -8.51 4.69 5.96
N ILE A 268 -9.12 3.85 6.78
CA ILE A 268 -10.40 4.08 7.49
C ILE A 268 -10.43 5.47 8.17
N VAL A 269 -9.26 5.97 8.62
CA VAL A 269 -9.06 7.29 9.24
C VAL A 269 -9.28 8.47 8.29
N LYS A 270 -9.00 8.36 6.98
CA LYS A 270 -9.13 9.48 6.01
C LYS A 270 -10.59 9.83 5.67
N ASN A 271 -11.56 9.00 6.05
CA ASN A 271 -12.94 9.13 5.58
C ASN A 271 -13.55 10.51 5.93
N LYS A 272 -13.26 11.06 7.12
CA LYS A 272 -13.74 12.40 7.51
C LYS A 272 -13.12 13.55 6.69
N GLU A 273 -11.80 13.58 6.47
CA GLU A 273 -11.20 14.63 5.62
C GLU A 273 -11.65 14.50 4.15
N ARG A 274 -11.83 13.27 3.66
CA ARG A 274 -12.34 13.01 2.29
C ARG A 274 -13.76 13.54 2.13
N LEU A 275 -14.66 13.26 3.09
CA LEU A 275 -16.04 13.76 3.07
C LEU A 275 -16.12 15.29 3.13
N ILE A 276 -15.31 15.94 3.98
CA ILE A 276 -15.24 17.42 4.04
C ILE A 276 -14.77 17.99 2.69
N CYS A 277 -13.74 17.40 2.06
CA CYS A 277 -13.30 17.82 0.74
C CYS A 277 -14.34 17.58 -0.36
N GLU A 278 -15.09 16.49 -0.28
CA GLU A 278 -16.14 16.14 -1.24
C GLU A 278 -17.32 17.11 -1.17
N GLU A 279 -17.82 17.39 0.03
CA GLU A 279 -18.85 18.40 0.27
C GLU A 279 -18.39 19.80 -0.15
N HIS A 280 -17.15 20.18 0.21
CA HIS A 280 -16.54 21.44 -0.22
C HIS A 280 -16.41 21.52 -1.74
N TYR A 281 -15.97 20.46 -2.41
CA TYR A 281 -15.87 20.44 -3.88
C TYR A 281 -17.25 20.60 -4.50
N ALA A 282 -18.22 19.76 -4.12
CA ALA A 282 -19.59 19.80 -4.61
C ALA A 282 -20.22 21.20 -4.49
N ASN A 283 -20.03 21.85 -3.33
CA ASN A 283 -20.61 23.17 -3.04
C ASN A 283 -19.85 24.37 -3.63
N THR A 284 -18.59 24.22 -4.08
CA THR A 284 -17.76 25.37 -4.51
C THR A 284 -17.21 25.30 -5.94
N HIS A 285 -17.25 24.14 -6.59
CA HIS A 285 -16.88 24.03 -8.00
C HIS A 285 -17.97 24.58 -8.92
N PHE A 286 -17.57 25.03 -10.12
CA PHE A 286 -18.50 25.33 -11.22
C PHE A 286 -17.77 25.23 -12.57
N ARG A 287 -18.54 25.21 -13.65
CA ARG A 287 -18.02 25.12 -15.03
C ARG A 287 -18.27 26.43 -15.78
N THR A 288 -17.29 26.92 -16.52
CA THR A 288 -17.41 28.16 -17.32
C THR A 288 -18.13 27.89 -18.64
N LYS A 289 -18.53 28.95 -19.36
CA LYS A 289 -19.19 28.83 -20.68
C LYS A 289 -18.29 28.19 -21.74
N GLU A 290 -16.98 28.26 -21.53
CA GLU A 290 -15.92 27.67 -22.35
C GLU A 290 -15.59 26.22 -21.90
N GLY A 291 -16.39 25.64 -21.00
CA GLY A 291 -16.31 24.26 -20.55
C GLY A 291 -15.29 23.98 -19.45
N LYS A 292 -14.42 24.95 -19.09
CA LYS A 292 -13.40 24.77 -18.05
C LYS A 292 -14.00 24.71 -16.65
N TYR A 293 -13.42 23.88 -15.77
CA TYR A 293 -13.80 23.86 -14.36
C TYR A 293 -13.06 24.93 -13.56
N VAL A 294 -13.77 25.58 -12.65
CA VAL A 294 -13.25 26.45 -11.60
C VAL A 294 -13.47 25.74 -10.26
N VAL A 295 -12.43 25.65 -9.45
CA VAL A 295 -12.45 24.95 -8.15
C VAL A 295 -11.90 25.84 -7.04
N SER A 296 -12.28 25.56 -5.80
CA SER A 296 -11.76 26.23 -4.61
C SER A 296 -10.89 25.28 -3.78
N MET A 297 -9.77 25.78 -3.24
CA MET A 297 -8.94 25.01 -2.32
C MET A 297 -9.72 24.71 -1.02
N PRO A 298 -9.75 23.45 -0.55
CA PRO A 298 -10.37 23.07 0.72
C PRO A 298 -9.45 23.46 1.87
N LEU A 299 -9.90 24.36 2.74
CA LEU A 299 -9.08 24.94 3.80
C LEU A 299 -9.49 24.43 5.19
N LYS A 300 -8.48 24.11 6.01
CA LYS A 300 -8.60 23.68 7.42
C LYS A 300 -8.78 24.85 8.39
N LYS A 301 -8.39 26.06 7.97
CA LYS A 301 -8.35 27.28 8.77
C LYS A 301 -8.61 28.48 7.86
N GLU A 302 -9.11 29.57 8.43
CA GLU A 302 -9.18 30.84 7.72
C GLU A 302 -7.79 31.32 7.29
N PRO A 303 -7.60 31.79 6.04
CA PRO A 303 -6.32 32.28 5.55
C PRO A 303 -5.69 33.44 6.34
N SER A 304 -6.48 34.16 7.14
CA SER A 304 -6.00 35.22 8.04
C SER A 304 -5.04 34.74 9.14
N CYS A 305 -4.84 33.43 9.30
CA CYS A 305 -3.75 32.90 10.14
C CYS A 305 -2.39 32.83 9.44
N LEU A 306 -2.30 33.06 8.12
CA LEU A 306 -1.02 33.14 7.41
C LEU A 306 -0.32 34.48 7.70
N GLY A 307 0.99 34.42 7.93
CA GLY A 307 1.84 35.60 8.09
C GLY A 307 2.39 36.15 6.77
N ASN A 308 3.37 37.05 6.86
CA ASN A 308 4.06 37.57 5.67
C ASN A 308 4.98 36.48 5.06
N SER A 309 4.84 36.28 3.74
CA SER A 309 5.67 35.39 2.91
C SER A 309 6.43 36.14 1.80
N LYS A 310 6.12 37.42 1.58
CA LYS A 310 6.63 38.25 0.48
C LYS A 310 8.14 38.46 0.57
N ASP A 311 8.64 38.81 1.76
CA ASP A 311 10.07 39.03 1.99
C ASP A 311 10.88 37.73 1.88
N ILE A 312 10.28 36.60 2.26
CA ILE A 312 10.87 35.26 2.10
C ILE A 312 10.94 34.90 0.61
N ALA A 313 9.88 35.19 -0.16
CA ALA A 313 9.87 35.00 -1.60
C ALA A 313 10.90 35.89 -2.33
N LEU A 314 11.04 37.16 -1.94
CA LEU A 314 12.06 38.07 -2.49
C LEU A 314 13.48 37.61 -2.15
N LYS A 315 13.76 37.23 -0.89
CA LYS A 315 15.08 36.65 -0.48
C LYS A 315 15.41 35.38 -1.27
N ARG A 316 14.41 34.52 -1.56
CA ARG A 316 14.58 33.32 -2.39
C ARG A 316 14.72 33.65 -3.88
N LEU A 317 14.08 34.69 -4.40
CA LEU A 317 14.27 35.16 -5.78
C LEU A 317 15.70 35.69 -6.00
N GLY A 318 16.25 36.48 -5.08
CA GLY A 318 17.67 36.89 -5.13
C GLY A 318 18.64 35.69 -5.03
N SER A 319 18.29 34.69 -4.21
CA SER A 319 19.04 33.43 -4.13
C SER A 319 18.98 32.62 -5.44
N LEU A 320 17.87 32.71 -6.19
CA LEU A 320 17.70 32.11 -7.50
C LEU A 320 18.48 32.87 -8.59
N TRP A 321 18.48 34.20 -8.57
CA TRP A 321 19.28 35.03 -9.49
C TRP A 321 20.77 34.74 -9.41
N ASN A 322 21.31 34.55 -8.20
CA ASN A 322 22.68 34.08 -7.97
C ASN A 322 23.04 32.77 -8.71
N ARG A 323 22.05 31.94 -9.08
CA ARG A 323 22.22 30.75 -9.93
C ARG A 323 21.95 31.06 -11.41
N LEU A 324 20.89 31.81 -11.73
CA LEU A 324 20.51 32.18 -13.10
C LEU A 324 21.64 32.93 -13.80
N ALA A 325 22.30 33.88 -13.13
CA ALA A 325 23.42 34.66 -13.65
C ALA A 325 24.69 33.84 -13.94
N ARG A 326 24.74 32.55 -13.56
CA ARG A 326 25.87 31.63 -13.79
C ARG A 326 25.62 30.59 -14.88
N ASP A 327 24.39 30.48 -15.39
CA ASP A 327 23.98 29.50 -16.40
C ASP A 327 22.90 30.13 -17.29
N GLU A 328 23.35 30.76 -18.39
CA GLU A 328 22.51 31.46 -19.36
C GLU A 328 21.44 30.54 -19.98
N ASN A 329 21.77 29.27 -20.21
CA ASN A 329 20.83 28.28 -20.75
C ASN A 329 19.74 27.94 -19.72
N TYR A 330 20.09 27.76 -18.44
CA TYR A 330 19.12 27.57 -17.36
C TYR A 330 18.24 28.83 -17.16
N LEU A 331 18.81 30.03 -17.28
CA LEU A 331 18.06 31.30 -17.26
C LEU A 331 17.07 31.43 -18.41
N ASN A 332 17.50 31.19 -19.65
CA ASN A 332 16.65 31.31 -20.83
C ASN A 332 15.49 30.30 -20.79
N LEU A 333 15.75 29.05 -20.35
CA LEU A 333 14.70 28.06 -20.08
C LEU A 333 13.73 28.49 -18.95
N TYR A 334 14.20 29.27 -17.96
CA TYR A 334 13.36 29.78 -16.86
C TYR A 334 12.43 30.89 -17.34
N ARG A 335 12.96 31.85 -18.12
CA ARG A 335 12.20 32.90 -18.79
C ARG A 335 11.15 32.31 -19.73
N GLU A 336 11.56 31.40 -20.62
CA GLU A 336 10.65 30.69 -21.54
C GLU A 336 9.50 30.01 -20.78
N PHE A 337 9.81 29.25 -19.72
CA PHE A 337 8.79 28.56 -18.92
C PHE A 337 7.75 29.52 -18.33
N LEU A 338 8.17 30.67 -17.77
CA LEU A 338 7.25 31.62 -17.15
C LEU A 338 6.48 32.46 -18.17
N ARG A 339 7.12 32.88 -19.27
CA ARG A 339 6.43 33.52 -20.41
C ARG A 339 5.38 32.60 -21.03
N ASP A 340 5.64 31.30 -21.11
CA ASP A 340 4.65 30.28 -21.50
C ASP A 340 3.53 30.14 -20.48
N TYR A 341 3.84 30.24 -19.18
CA TYR A 341 2.86 30.15 -18.10
C TYR A 341 1.87 31.33 -18.14
N GLU A 342 2.34 32.55 -18.42
CA GLU A 342 1.51 33.74 -18.61
C GLU A 342 0.78 33.75 -19.95
N ARG A 343 1.46 33.44 -21.08
CA ARG A 343 0.85 33.42 -22.42
C ARG A 343 -0.32 32.44 -22.54
N LEU A 344 -0.28 31.33 -21.80
CA LEU A 344 -1.37 30.35 -21.73
C LEU A 344 -2.46 30.71 -20.69
N GLY A 345 -2.34 31.86 -20.01
CA GLY A 345 -3.29 32.34 -19.01
C GLY A 345 -3.27 31.56 -17.69
N HIS A 346 -2.21 30.79 -17.43
CA HIS A 346 -2.05 30.03 -16.18
C HIS A 346 -1.59 30.91 -15.01
N MET A 347 -0.96 32.06 -15.29
CA MET A 347 -0.73 33.17 -14.35
C MET A 347 -1.03 34.52 -15.00
N LYS A 348 -1.10 35.60 -14.20
CA LYS A 348 -1.24 36.98 -14.66
C LYS A 348 -0.46 37.93 -13.76
N GLU A 349 0.18 38.95 -14.34
CA GLU A 349 0.73 40.08 -13.59
C GLU A 349 -0.37 40.81 -12.77
N VAL A 350 -0.05 41.17 -11.52
CA VAL A 350 -0.93 41.90 -10.61
C VAL A 350 -0.62 43.40 -10.70
N THR A 351 -1.52 44.16 -11.33
CA THR A 351 -1.36 45.60 -11.57
C THR A 351 -2.01 46.50 -10.51
N ASN A 352 -2.61 45.92 -9.46
CA ASN A 352 -3.25 46.70 -8.40
C ASN A 352 -2.21 47.31 -7.44
N GLU A 353 -2.28 48.63 -7.23
CA GLU A 353 -1.39 49.36 -6.32
C GLU A 353 -1.59 48.98 -4.83
N THR A 354 -2.80 48.55 -4.47
CA THR A 354 -3.15 48.12 -3.11
C THR A 354 -3.00 46.62 -2.94
N GLU A 355 -2.23 46.21 -1.95
CA GLU A 355 -2.05 44.81 -1.57
C GLU A 355 -3.23 44.33 -0.72
N PRO A 356 -3.88 43.19 -1.05
CA PRO A 356 -4.96 42.65 -0.23
C PRO A 356 -4.47 42.22 1.16
N GLU A 357 -5.35 42.37 2.16
CA GLU A 357 -5.12 41.97 3.56
C GLU A 357 -4.63 40.51 3.70
N ILE A 358 -5.11 39.63 2.83
CA ILE A 358 -4.77 38.21 2.81
C ILE A 358 -4.05 37.88 1.50
N THR A 359 -2.76 37.56 1.59
CA THR A 359 -1.94 37.06 0.48
C THR A 359 -1.00 35.94 0.94
N TYR A 360 -0.55 35.09 0.02
CA TYR A 360 0.58 34.19 0.24
C TYR A 360 1.45 34.11 -1.02
N TYR A 361 2.77 34.25 -0.82
CA TYR A 361 3.79 34.25 -1.85
C TYR A 361 4.56 32.92 -1.86
N ALA A 362 4.30 32.09 -2.85
CA ALA A 362 5.01 30.84 -3.05
C ALA A 362 6.45 31.11 -3.54
N THR A 363 7.43 30.58 -2.81
CA THR A 363 8.82 30.52 -3.29
C THR A 363 8.91 29.55 -4.47
N HIS A 364 9.83 29.75 -5.43
CA HIS A 364 9.93 28.85 -6.59
C HIS A 364 11.37 28.53 -7.01
N HIS A 365 11.56 27.38 -7.64
CA HIS A 365 12.86 26.90 -8.12
C HIS A 365 12.69 26.00 -9.36
N GLY A 366 13.74 25.91 -10.19
CA GLY A 366 13.71 25.15 -11.44
C GLY A 366 14.37 23.78 -11.30
N ILE A 367 13.61 22.70 -11.51
CA ILE A 367 14.13 21.33 -11.65
C ILE A 367 14.57 21.12 -13.11
N TYR A 368 15.89 21.13 -13.33
CA TYR A 368 16.51 20.85 -14.64
C TYR A 368 16.74 19.36 -14.82
N ARG A 369 16.49 18.86 -16.04
CA ARG A 369 16.63 17.47 -16.49
C ARG A 369 16.99 17.46 -17.99
N PRO A 370 18.27 17.70 -18.36
CA PRO A 370 18.67 17.92 -19.75
C PRO A 370 18.34 16.73 -20.68
N GLU A 371 18.35 15.51 -20.13
CA GLU A 371 17.92 14.27 -20.79
C GLU A 371 16.42 14.18 -21.15
N LYS A 372 15.61 15.21 -20.86
CA LYS A 372 14.23 15.31 -21.38
C LYS A 372 14.16 16.11 -22.67
N SER A 373 13.70 15.45 -23.75
CA SER A 373 13.49 16.08 -25.07
C SER A 373 12.52 17.26 -25.06
N THR A 374 11.37 17.13 -24.38
CA THR A 374 10.23 18.07 -24.51
C THR A 374 10.06 19.05 -23.34
N THR A 375 10.75 18.87 -22.22
CA THR A 375 10.62 19.76 -21.04
C THR A 375 11.87 19.65 -20.17
N LYS A 376 12.96 20.29 -20.61
CA LYS A 376 14.26 20.27 -19.94
C LYS A 376 14.23 20.94 -18.56
N LEU A 377 13.40 21.97 -18.39
CA LEU A 377 13.21 22.67 -17.11
C LEU A 377 11.74 22.60 -16.66
N ARG A 378 11.51 22.41 -15.36
CA ARG A 378 10.19 22.64 -14.73
C ARG A 378 10.36 23.53 -13.52
N VAL A 379 9.73 24.72 -13.52
CA VAL A 379 9.59 25.52 -12.30
C VAL A 379 8.57 24.86 -11.38
N VAL A 380 8.92 24.73 -10.10
CA VAL A 380 8.09 24.19 -9.02
C VAL A 380 7.83 25.30 -8.01
N PHE A 381 6.55 25.47 -7.64
CA PHE A 381 6.08 26.45 -6.68
C PHE A 381 5.93 25.77 -5.31
N ASN A 382 6.61 26.30 -4.30
CA ASN A 382 6.68 25.73 -2.96
C ASN A 382 5.68 26.41 -2.02
N CYS A 383 4.52 25.76 -1.85
CA CYS A 383 3.46 26.18 -0.93
C CYS A 383 3.65 25.64 0.50
N SER A 384 4.75 24.93 0.77
CA SER A 384 5.23 24.53 2.10
C SER A 384 6.32 25.48 2.64
N SER A 385 6.50 26.66 2.03
CA SER A 385 7.33 27.71 2.63
C SER A 385 6.59 28.28 3.84
N LEU A 386 7.23 28.30 5.00
CA LEU A 386 6.67 29.00 6.16
C LEU A 386 6.63 30.51 5.88
N THR A 387 5.61 31.17 6.41
CA THR A 387 5.56 32.63 6.64
C THR A 387 6.40 33.02 7.86
N ASP A 388 6.56 34.32 8.11
CA ASP A 388 7.21 34.86 9.32
C ASP A 388 6.63 34.31 10.64
N ASN A 389 5.33 34.03 10.71
CA ASN A 389 4.66 33.43 11.87
C ASN A 389 4.74 31.88 11.94
N GLY A 390 5.47 31.24 11.01
CA GLY A 390 5.74 29.79 11.05
C GLY A 390 4.67 28.88 10.44
N ILE A 391 3.73 29.41 9.64
CA ILE A 391 2.66 28.63 8.99
C ILE A 391 2.82 28.67 7.47
N SER A 392 2.64 27.56 6.76
CA SER A 392 2.59 27.55 5.29
C SER A 392 1.16 27.44 4.75
N LEU A 393 0.96 27.79 3.47
CA LEU A 393 -0.29 27.57 2.77
C LEU A 393 -0.73 26.09 2.76
N ASN A 394 0.24 25.17 2.81
CA ASN A 394 -0.03 23.73 2.85
C ASN A 394 -0.49 23.24 4.23
N ASP A 395 -0.10 23.89 5.32
CA ASP A 395 -0.56 23.53 6.68
C ASP A 395 -2.03 23.89 6.92
N ILE A 396 -2.56 24.84 6.14
CA ILE A 396 -3.96 25.27 6.20
C ILE A 396 -4.87 24.58 5.16
N GLN A 397 -4.37 23.60 4.40
CA GLN A 397 -5.16 22.86 3.40
C GLN A 397 -5.54 21.45 3.85
N TYR A 398 -6.70 20.98 3.40
CA TYR A 398 -7.00 19.55 3.37
C TYR A 398 -6.31 18.89 2.16
N ASN A 399 -5.83 17.67 2.37
CA ASN A 399 -5.29 16.84 1.30
C ASN A 399 -6.43 16.29 0.41
N GLY A 400 -7.60 15.99 1.00
CA GLY A 400 -8.71 15.30 0.35
C GLY A 400 -8.48 13.79 0.15
N GLY A 401 -7.22 13.36 0.17
CA GLY A 401 -6.83 11.95 0.12
C GLY A 401 -6.61 11.45 -1.31
N VAL A 402 -6.59 10.13 -1.46
CA VAL A 402 -6.45 9.45 -2.76
C VAL A 402 -7.85 9.10 -3.25
N ILE A 403 -8.19 9.50 -4.48
CA ILE A 403 -9.43 9.10 -5.15
C ILE A 403 -9.17 7.90 -6.07
N GLN A 404 -7.97 7.81 -6.65
CA GLN A 404 -7.55 6.78 -7.60
C GLN A 404 -7.71 5.34 -7.06
N GLU A 405 -8.16 4.46 -7.94
CA GLU A 405 -7.96 3.02 -7.83
C GLU A 405 -6.46 2.68 -7.78
N ASP A 406 -6.13 1.54 -7.18
CA ASP A 406 -4.76 1.01 -7.10
C ASP A 406 -4.13 0.85 -8.50
N LEU A 407 -2.89 1.34 -8.64
CA LEU A 407 -2.07 1.20 -9.85
C LEU A 407 -1.89 -0.28 -10.27
N TYR A 408 -1.88 -1.21 -9.31
CA TYR A 408 -1.87 -2.64 -9.61
C TYR A 408 -3.12 -3.05 -10.42
N ALA A 409 -4.31 -2.64 -9.97
CA ALA A 409 -5.57 -2.91 -10.67
C ALA A 409 -5.64 -2.22 -12.04
N GLN A 410 -5.15 -0.97 -12.14
CA GLN A 410 -5.00 -0.25 -13.41
C GLN A 410 -4.16 -1.05 -14.41
N MET A 411 -2.98 -1.52 -13.98
CA MET A 411 -2.07 -2.25 -14.84
C MET A 411 -2.58 -3.66 -15.17
N LEU A 412 -3.23 -4.37 -14.24
CA LEU A 412 -3.91 -5.63 -14.55
C LEU A 412 -4.97 -5.46 -15.64
N ARG A 413 -5.82 -4.44 -15.54
CA ARG A 413 -6.86 -4.18 -16.55
C ARG A 413 -6.23 -3.78 -17.89
N PHE A 414 -5.14 -3.02 -17.87
CA PHE A 414 -4.37 -2.77 -19.09
C PHE A 414 -3.78 -4.04 -19.72
N ARG A 415 -3.51 -5.10 -18.94
CA ARG A 415 -3.07 -6.42 -19.44
C ARG A 415 -4.20 -7.24 -20.09
N THR A 416 -5.48 -6.91 -19.91
CA THR A 416 -6.60 -7.71 -20.49
C THR A 416 -7.00 -7.33 -21.92
N TYR A 417 -6.78 -6.09 -22.36
CA TYR A 417 -7.25 -5.61 -23.67
C TYR A 417 -6.57 -6.30 -24.87
N THR A 418 -7.28 -6.52 -25.98
CA THR A 418 -6.70 -6.90 -27.28
C THR A 418 -5.95 -5.70 -27.85
N TYR A 419 -6.69 -4.63 -28.11
CA TYR A 419 -6.21 -3.40 -28.73
C TYR A 419 -6.06 -2.38 -27.62
N ALA A 420 -4.83 -1.98 -27.34
CA ALA A 420 -4.46 -1.21 -26.15
C ALA A 420 -3.80 0.11 -26.55
N PHE A 421 -4.11 1.17 -25.81
CA PHE A 421 -3.49 2.48 -25.96
C PHE A 421 -3.28 3.19 -24.63
N THR A 422 -2.29 4.09 -24.62
CA THR A 422 -1.85 4.88 -23.47
C THR A 422 -1.69 6.33 -23.92
N ALA A 423 -2.03 7.29 -23.09
CA ALA A 423 -1.93 8.71 -23.42
C ALA A 423 -1.88 9.57 -22.15
N ASP A 424 -1.41 10.82 -22.26
CA ASP A 424 -1.51 11.78 -21.15
C ASP A 424 -2.54 12.90 -21.44
N ILE A 425 -3.01 13.54 -20.38
CA ILE A 425 -3.79 14.79 -20.41
C ILE A 425 -2.82 15.99 -20.32
N LYS A 426 -2.81 16.80 -21.39
CA LYS A 426 -1.89 17.92 -21.59
C LYS A 426 -2.04 18.99 -20.51
N MET A 427 -1.01 19.08 -19.66
CA MET A 427 -0.94 20.03 -18.55
C MET A 427 -2.17 19.99 -17.62
N MET A 428 -2.80 18.83 -17.42
CA MET A 428 -4.05 18.60 -16.64
C MET A 428 -4.33 19.58 -15.49
N TYR A 429 -3.37 19.78 -14.57
CA TYR A 429 -3.53 20.69 -13.43
C TYR A 429 -3.78 22.17 -13.85
N ARG A 430 -3.15 22.61 -14.95
CA ARG A 430 -3.21 23.97 -15.49
C ARG A 430 -4.47 24.25 -16.33
N THR A 431 -5.24 23.23 -16.72
CA THR A 431 -6.52 23.45 -17.43
C THR A 431 -7.65 23.80 -16.46
N ILE A 432 -7.50 23.40 -15.19
CA ILE A 432 -8.45 23.63 -14.09
C ILE A 432 -8.11 24.96 -13.41
N LEU A 433 -9.11 25.84 -13.31
CA LEU A 433 -8.95 27.20 -12.78
C LEU A 433 -9.13 27.23 -11.26
N ILE A 434 -8.38 28.09 -10.57
CA ILE A 434 -8.64 28.43 -9.17
C ILE A 434 -9.62 29.60 -9.09
N ASN A 435 -10.60 29.48 -8.20
CA ASN A 435 -11.56 30.52 -7.86
C ASN A 435 -10.86 31.84 -7.52
N THR A 436 -11.28 32.94 -8.16
CA THR A 436 -10.62 34.26 -8.05
C THR A 436 -10.45 34.73 -6.61
N LYS A 437 -11.39 34.41 -5.71
CA LYS A 437 -11.32 34.73 -4.28
C LYS A 437 -10.07 34.16 -3.57
N GLN A 438 -9.49 33.07 -4.06
CA GLN A 438 -8.36 32.37 -3.44
C GLN A 438 -7.02 32.54 -4.19
N ARG A 439 -6.97 33.26 -5.32
CA ARG A 439 -5.73 33.42 -6.12
C ARG A 439 -4.65 34.25 -5.44
N ASN A 440 -5.04 35.16 -4.55
CA ASN A 440 -4.10 35.89 -3.70
C ASN A 440 -3.28 34.97 -2.78
N LEU A 441 -3.74 33.73 -2.55
CA LEU A 441 -3.00 32.70 -1.83
C LEU A 441 -1.98 31.95 -2.71
N GLN A 442 -1.96 32.20 -4.02
CA GLN A 442 -1.01 31.60 -4.97
C GLN A 442 -0.29 32.72 -5.74
N ARG A 443 0.32 33.67 -5.03
CA ARG A 443 1.17 34.70 -5.66
C ARG A 443 2.61 34.22 -5.81
N ILE A 444 3.34 34.80 -6.77
CA ILE A 444 4.79 34.67 -6.93
C ILE A 444 5.41 36.05 -7.21
N VAL A 445 6.74 36.16 -7.09
CA VAL A 445 7.53 37.32 -7.49
C VAL A 445 8.54 36.94 -8.56
N TRP A 446 8.62 37.72 -9.65
CA TRP A 446 9.54 37.47 -10.77
C TRP A 446 9.92 38.77 -11.49
N CYS A 447 11.11 38.82 -12.05
CA CYS A 447 11.58 39.87 -12.97
C CYS A 447 12.28 39.21 -14.16
N GLU A 448 12.32 39.87 -15.32
CA GLU A 448 13.00 39.33 -16.51
C GLU A 448 14.51 39.56 -16.45
N SER A 449 14.96 40.54 -15.65
CA SER A 449 16.37 40.86 -15.40
C SER A 449 16.67 41.05 -13.90
N GLU A 450 17.90 40.76 -13.48
CA GLU A 450 18.40 41.00 -12.11
C GLU A 450 18.38 42.50 -11.73
N HIS A 451 18.38 43.39 -12.73
CA HIS A 451 18.34 44.84 -12.56
C HIS A 451 16.92 45.45 -12.62
N GLU A 452 15.89 44.63 -12.83
CA GLU A 452 14.49 45.04 -12.81
C GLU A 452 13.87 44.84 -11.42
N SER A 453 12.89 45.68 -11.07
CA SER A 453 12.07 45.45 -9.88
C SER A 453 11.22 44.18 -10.03
N PRO A 454 11.16 43.29 -9.01
CA PRO A 454 10.32 42.10 -9.06
C PRO A 454 8.83 42.45 -9.19
N LYS A 455 8.22 42.02 -10.31
CA LYS A 455 6.78 42.05 -10.54
C LYS A 455 6.09 40.95 -9.73
N ILE A 456 4.81 41.16 -9.42
CA ILE A 456 3.96 40.19 -8.71
C ILE A 456 3.03 39.52 -9.73
N TYR A 457 2.88 38.20 -9.65
CA TYR A 457 1.93 37.45 -10.48
C TYR A 457 1.01 36.60 -9.61
N GLU A 458 -0.28 36.50 -9.99
CA GLU A 458 -1.22 35.50 -9.42
C GLU A 458 -1.26 34.24 -10.30
N LEU A 459 -1.16 33.06 -9.69
CA LEU A 459 -1.40 31.79 -10.37
C LEU A 459 -2.93 31.56 -10.46
N SER A 460 -3.42 31.40 -11.69
CA SER A 460 -4.85 31.32 -12.02
C SER A 460 -5.42 29.89 -12.02
N THR A 461 -4.59 28.87 -11.82
CA THR A 461 -4.89 27.44 -12.10
C THR A 461 -4.44 26.54 -10.95
N VAL A 462 -4.82 25.26 -10.94
CA VAL A 462 -4.45 24.33 -9.87
C VAL A 462 -2.93 24.12 -9.89
N THR A 463 -2.23 24.71 -8.92
CA THR A 463 -0.77 24.72 -8.87
C THR A 463 -0.21 23.48 -8.17
N TYR A 464 0.60 22.70 -8.90
CA TYR A 464 1.39 21.61 -8.31
C TYR A 464 2.35 22.16 -7.25
N GLY A 465 2.38 21.52 -6.08
CA GLY A 465 3.07 22.01 -4.89
C GLY A 465 2.12 22.53 -3.81
N THR A 466 0.84 22.76 -4.13
CA THR A 466 -0.24 22.80 -3.12
C THR A 466 -0.64 21.37 -2.69
N VAL A 467 -0.98 21.18 -1.42
CA VAL A 467 -1.37 19.88 -0.85
C VAL A 467 -2.68 19.35 -1.44
N SER A 468 -3.64 20.23 -1.77
CA SER A 468 -4.94 19.83 -2.32
C SER A 468 -4.94 19.54 -3.84
N ALA A 469 -3.90 19.91 -4.59
CA ALA A 469 -3.88 19.80 -6.05
C ALA A 469 -4.18 18.40 -6.61
N PRO A 470 -3.63 17.28 -6.07
CA PRO A 470 -3.92 15.94 -6.57
C PRO A 470 -5.41 15.59 -6.45
N TYR A 471 -6.01 15.86 -5.29
CA TYR A 471 -7.43 15.66 -5.04
C TYR A 471 -8.30 16.50 -5.98
N LEU A 472 -8.03 17.81 -6.06
CA LEU A 472 -8.81 18.73 -6.90
C LEU A 472 -8.79 18.31 -8.38
N ALA A 473 -7.63 17.89 -8.89
CA ALA A 473 -7.50 17.50 -10.29
C ALA A 473 -8.17 16.13 -10.58
N GLN A 474 -8.02 15.15 -9.68
CA GLN A 474 -8.72 13.85 -9.77
C GLN A 474 -10.24 14.02 -9.69
N ARG A 475 -10.73 14.79 -8.70
CA ARG A 475 -12.16 15.01 -8.48
C ARG A 475 -12.81 15.76 -9.63
N THR A 476 -12.06 16.61 -10.33
CA THR A 476 -12.52 17.32 -11.54
C THR A 476 -12.69 16.38 -12.73
N LEU A 477 -11.81 15.40 -12.94
CA LEU A 477 -12.03 14.36 -13.97
C LEU A 477 -13.17 13.40 -13.59
N THR A 478 -13.37 13.17 -12.29
CA THR A 478 -14.56 12.47 -11.78
C THR A 478 -15.83 13.27 -12.07
N GLN A 479 -15.84 14.58 -11.82
CA GLN A 479 -16.99 15.44 -12.13
C GLN A 479 -17.28 15.47 -13.63
N LEU A 480 -16.24 15.63 -14.46
CA LEU A 480 -16.37 15.55 -15.91
C LEU A 480 -16.99 14.24 -16.39
N SER A 481 -16.66 13.11 -15.74
CA SER A 481 -17.26 11.82 -16.07
C SER A 481 -18.75 11.73 -15.73
N MET A 482 -19.24 12.52 -14.75
CA MET A 482 -20.64 12.59 -14.34
C MET A 482 -21.43 13.58 -15.20
N ASP A 483 -20.92 14.81 -15.34
CA ASP A 483 -21.53 15.89 -16.13
C ASP A 483 -21.79 15.51 -17.59
N GLU A 484 -20.92 14.65 -18.16
CA GLU A 484 -20.93 14.25 -19.55
C GLU A 484 -21.33 12.76 -19.76
N GLU A 485 -21.82 12.07 -18.71
CA GLU A 485 -22.15 10.63 -18.77
C GLU A 485 -23.20 10.32 -19.85
N ALA A 486 -24.17 11.22 -20.05
CA ALA A 486 -25.18 11.09 -21.10
C ALA A 486 -24.61 11.27 -22.53
N ASN A 487 -23.51 12.03 -22.68
CA ASN A 487 -22.91 12.36 -23.97
C ASN A 487 -21.82 11.35 -24.38
N PHE A 488 -21.08 10.80 -23.42
CA PHE A 488 -19.96 9.87 -23.65
C PHE A 488 -20.00 8.67 -22.67
N PRO A 489 -21.09 7.87 -22.62
CA PRO A 489 -21.31 6.87 -21.57
C PRO A 489 -20.22 5.80 -21.49
N ILE A 490 -19.63 5.41 -22.63
CA ILE A 490 -18.53 4.42 -22.67
C ILE A 490 -17.28 4.99 -21.98
N VAL A 491 -17.01 6.29 -22.14
CA VAL A 491 -15.80 6.92 -21.58
C VAL A 491 -16.02 7.42 -20.15
N ALA A 492 -17.26 7.67 -19.72
CA ALA A 492 -17.56 7.99 -18.32
C ALA A 492 -17.09 6.88 -17.35
N SER A 493 -17.20 5.60 -17.72
CA SER A 493 -16.59 4.50 -16.93
C SER A 493 -15.06 4.52 -16.98
N VAL A 494 -14.46 4.88 -18.12
CA VAL A 494 -13.01 4.95 -18.31
C VAL A 494 -12.37 6.14 -17.56
N LEU A 495 -13.02 7.29 -17.47
CA LEU A 495 -12.50 8.42 -16.69
C LEU A 495 -12.53 8.15 -15.18
N ARG A 496 -13.52 7.40 -14.69
CA ARG A 496 -13.58 6.97 -13.28
C ARG A 496 -12.55 5.88 -12.98
N ASN A 497 -12.44 4.88 -13.86
CA ASN A 497 -11.81 3.61 -13.50
C ASN A 497 -10.48 3.34 -14.23
N ASN A 498 -10.08 4.07 -15.28
CA ASN A 498 -8.88 3.78 -16.10
C ASN A 498 -7.84 4.95 -16.12
N LEU A 499 -7.94 5.87 -15.16
CA LEU A 499 -7.11 7.06 -15.03
C LEU A 499 -6.23 6.99 -13.79
N TYR A 500 -4.92 7.21 -13.95
CA TYR A 500 -4.01 7.49 -12.84
C TYR A 500 -3.25 8.78 -13.12
N MET A 501 -3.52 9.78 -12.29
CA MET A 501 -3.10 11.18 -12.43
C MET A 501 -3.43 11.73 -13.82
N ASP A 502 -2.43 12.18 -14.55
CA ASP A 502 -2.49 12.72 -15.90
C ASP A 502 -2.39 11.63 -16.99
N HIS A 503 -2.29 10.34 -16.65
CA HIS A 503 -2.04 9.25 -17.60
C HIS A 503 -3.23 8.26 -17.68
N VAL A 504 -3.60 7.87 -18.90
CA VAL A 504 -4.69 6.93 -19.23
C VAL A 504 -4.11 5.57 -19.62
N LEU A 505 -4.69 4.47 -19.09
CA LEU A 505 -4.49 3.10 -19.58
C LEU A 505 -5.80 2.54 -20.14
N CYS A 506 -5.91 2.34 -21.44
CA CYS A 506 -7.17 1.91 -22.03
C CYS A 506 -7.03 0.95 -23.21
N GLY A 507 -8.16 0.40 -23.66
CA GLY A 507 -8.24 -0.50 -24.79
C GLY A 507 -9.61 -1.14 -24.90
N ALA A 508 -9.74 -2.08 -25.84
CA ALA A 508 -10.94 -2.89 -26.06
C ALA A 508 -10.61 -4.29 -26.60
N LEU A 509 -11.64 -5.09 -26.90
CA LEU A 509 -11.48 -6.43 -27.48
C LEU A 509 -11.44 -6.39 -29.01
N THR A 510 -12.22 -5.52 -29.63
CA THR A 510 -12.16 -5.18 -31.07
C THR A 510 -11.35 -3.89 -31.31
N LEU A 511 -10.98 -3.65 -32.56
CA LEU A 511 -10.30 -2.43 -32.97
C LEU A 511 -11.29 -1.25 -33.06
N GLU A 512 -12.51 -1.55 -33.51
CA GLU A 512 -13.60 -0.62 -33.75
C GLU A 512 -14.05 0.04 -32.43
N GLU A 513 -14.25 -0.76 -31.38
CA GLU A 513 -14.49 -0.26 -30.01
C GLU A 513 -13.35 0.65 -29.54
N ALA A 514 -12.08 0.25 -29.74
CA ALA A 514 -10.93 1.04 -29.31
C ALA A 514 -10.79 2.38 -30.07
N ILE A 515 -11.17 2.42 -31.36
CA ILE A 515 -11.22 3.65 -32.16
C ILE A 515 -12.32 4.58 -31.64
N VAL A 516 -13.54 4.06 -31.43
CA VAL A 516 -14.67 4.84 -30.87
C VAL A 516 -14.32 5.37 -29.48
N LEU A 517 -13.70 4.54 -28.64
CA LEU A 517 -13.27 4.88 -27.30
C LEU A 517 -12.21 6.01 -27.29
N ARG A 518 -11.22 5.94 -28.19
CA ARG A 518 -10.25 7.03 -28.42
C ARG A 518 -10.93 8.32 -28.84
N GLN A 519 -11.90 8.25 -29.76
CA GLN A 519 -12.61 9.42 -30.28
C GLN A 519 -13.49 10.07 -29.20
N GLN A 520 -14.25 9.28 -28.44
CA GLN A 520 -15.03 9.77 -27.30
C GLN A 520 -14.13 10.37 -26.21
N LEU A 521 -12.97 9.77 -25.92
CA LEU A 521 -12.00 10.31 -24.95
C LEU A 521 -11.44 11.67 -25.37
N LYS A 522 -11.12 11.83 -26.66
CA LYS A 522 -10.74 13.11 -27.27
C LYS A 522 -11.89 14.13 -27.20
N GLY A 523 -13.14 13.69 -27.28
CA GLY A 523 -14.35 14.50 -27.18
C GLY A 523 -14.61 15.04 -25.76
N ILE A 524 -14.77 14.14 -24.78
CA ILE A 524 -15.08 14.51 -23.39
C ILE A 524 -13.99 15.39 -22.77
N LEU A 525 -12.71 15.09 -22.99
CA LEU A 525 -11.61 15.95 -22.51
C LEU A 525 -11.65 17.34 -23.16
N LYS A 526 -11.93 17.42 -24.47
CA LYS A 526 -12.09 18.70 -25.18
C LYS A 526 -13.26 19.52 -24.62
N SER A 527 -14.35 18.88 -24.18
CA SER A 527 -15.49 19.56 -23.54
C SER A 527 -15.11 20.26 -22.22
N ALA A 528 -14.03 19.82 -21.57
CA ALA A 528 -13.47 20.43 -20.36
C ALA A 528 -12.33 21.43 -20.62
N GLY A 529 -12.04 21.73 -21.90
CA GLY A 529 -10.88 22.52 -22.29
C GLY A 529 -9.54 21.79 -22.11
N MET A 530 -9.55 20.45 -22.07
CA MET A 530 -8.36 19.60 -21.96
C MET A 530 -8.00 18.94 -23.30
N GLU A 531 -6.72 18.60 -23.47
CA GLU A 531 -6.19 17.99 -24.71
C GLU A 531 -5.47 16.68 -24.38
N LEU A 532 -5.64 15.65 -25.21
CA LEU A 532 -4.98 14.36 -25.08
C LEU A 532 -3.68 14.35 -25.90
N HIS A 533 -2.52 14.05 -25.30
CA HIS A 533 -1.21 14.03 -25.97
C HIS A 533 -0.45 12.71 -25.79
N LYS A 534 0.67 12.54 -26.53
CA LYS A 534 1.57 11.36 -26.48
C LYS A 534 0.82 10.02 -26.52
N LEU A 535 -0.14 9.93 -27.43
CA LEU A 535 -0.91 8.72 -27.67
C LEU A 535 -0.02 7.61 -28.26
N CYS A 536 0.05 6.50 -27.54
CA CYS A 536 0.87 5.33 -27.87
C CYS A 536 -0.02 4.08 -27.90
N ALA A 537 -0.01 3.29 -28.98
CA ALA A 537 -0.96 2.18 -29.17
C ALA A 537 -0.33 0.95 -29.84
N ASN A 538 -0.80 -0.26 -29.52
CA ASN A 538 -0.31 -1.51 -30.11
C ASN A 538 -0.84 -1.80 -31.53
N HIS A 539 -1.49 -0.82 -32.17
CA HIS A 539 -2.06 -0.99 -33.50
C HIS A 539 -2.18 0.36 -34.22
N GLU A 540 -1.71 0.44 -35.47
CA GLU A 540 -1.55 1.69 -36.23
C GLU A 540 -2.83 2.50 -36.41
N LYS A 541 -3.99 1.83 -36.57
CA LYS A 541 -5.29 2.52 -36.70
C LYS A 541 -5.77 3.21 -35.39
N LEU A 542 -5.09 3.02 -34.26
CA LEU A 542 -5.35 3.72 -33.00
C LEU A 542 -4.45 4.94 -32.79
N SER A 543 -3.48 5.16 -33.66
CA SER A 543 -2.52 6.27 -33.61
C SER A 543 -3.19 7.65 -33.83
N PRO A 544 -2.55 8.77 -33.44
CA PRO A 544 -3.14 10.10 -33.58
C PRO A 544 -3.23 10.54 -35.05
N ASP A 545 -4.36 11.17 -35.39
CA ASP A 545 -4.84 11.42 -36.76
C ASP A 545 -4.02 12.46 -37.57
N HIS A 546 -2.88 12.91 -37.04
CA HIS A 546 -2.08 14.04 -37.56
C HIS A 546 -0.57 13.78 -37.66
N GLU A 547 -0.06 12.64 -37.17
CA GLU A 547 1.33 12.27 -37.40
C GLU A 547 1.46 11.40 -38.65
N GLN A 548 1.68 12.04 -39.81
CA GLN A 548 1.98 11.36 -41.08
C GLN A 548 3.26 10.50 -41.04
N ASN A 549 4.01 10.56 -39.94
CA ASN A 549 5.21 9.76 -39.66
C ASN A 549 5.05 8.84 -38.42
N TYR A 550 3.81 8.52 -37.98
CA TYR A 550 3.59 7.53 -36.92
C TYR A 550 3.89 6.11 -37.44
N ASN A 551 5.17 5.76 -37.42
CA ASN A 551 5.64 4.43 -37.79
C ASN A 551 5.69 3.57 -36.51
N LEU A 552 4.82 2.56 -36.41
CA LEU A 552 4.79 1.67 -35.25
C LEU A 552 6.13 0.95 -35.03
N ALA A 553 6.90 0.69 -36.10
CA ALA A 553 8.24 0.10 -36.00
C ALA A 553 9.34 1.08 -35.54
N SER A 554 9.11 2.40 -35.53
CA SER A 554 10.06 3.38 -34.95
C SER A 554 9.85 3.62 -33.45
N LEU A 555 8.70 3.22 -32.90
CA LEU A 555 8.36 3.34 -31.48
C LEU A 555 9.04 2.25 -30.64
N THR A 556 10.33 2.47 -30.38
CA THR A 556 11.21 1.54 -29.66
C THR A 556 10.88 1.37 -28.17
N GLU A 557 10.31 2.38 -27.52
CA GLU A 557 9.96 2.38 -26.09
C GLU A 557 9.02 3.55 -25.74
N THR A 558 8.04 3.33 -24.86
CA THR A 558 7.33 4.39 -24.12
C THR A 558 7.30 4.05 -22.64
N LYS A 559 7.55 5.04 -21.76
CA LYS A 559 7.45 4.86 -20.31
C LYS A 559 6.05 5.19 -19.82
N THR A 560 5.34 4.16 -19.38
CA THR A 560 3.95 4.23 -18.94
C THR A 560 3.90 3.70 -17.50
N PHE A 561 3.54 4.56 -16.55
CA PHE A 561 3.63 4.26 -15.10
C PHE A 561 5.01 3.79 -14.64
N ARG A 562 6.08 4.39 -15.20
CA ARG A 562 7.50 4.06 -14.95
C ARG A 562 7.96 2.68 -15.45
N VAL A 563 7.06 1.74 -15.69
CA VAL A 563 7.31 0.54 -16.51
C VAL A 563 7.47 0.99 -17.96
N SER A 564 8.27 0.26 -18.75
CA SER A 564 8.43 0.54 -20.17
C SER A 564 7.54 -0.40 -21.00
N TRP A 565 6.92 0.10 -22.05
CA TRP A 565 6.10 -0.67 -22.98
C TRP A 565 6.58 -0.45 -24.41
N LYS A 566 6.67 -1.55 -25.17
CA LYS A 566 6.83 -1.59 -26.62
C LYS A 566 5.46 -1.86 -27.23
N PRO A 567 4.83 -0.90 -27.90
CA PRO A 567 3.51 -1.13 -28.50
C PRO A 567 3.59 -2.09 -29.69
N ASN A 568 4.69 -2.07 -30.45
CA ASN A 568 4.89 -2.86 -31.67
C ASN A 568 5.05 -4.37 -31.44
N LEU A 569 5.67 -4.78 -30.32
CA LEU A 569 5.75 -6.17 -29.87
C LEU A 569 4.73 -6.51 -28.77
N ASP A 570 3.97 -5.50 -28.34
CA ASP A 570 3.03 -5.51 -27.22
C ASP A 570 3.61 -6.08 -25.91
N GLY A 571 4.90 -5.81 -25.66
CA GLY A 571 5.68 -6.29 -24.53
C GLY A 571 5.99 -5.18 -23.51
N PHE A 572 5.96 -5.53 -22.23
CA PHE A 572 6.61 -4.75 -21.19
C PHE A 572 8.11 -5.02 -21.19
N LEU A 573 8.89 -3.95 -21.06
CA LEU A 573 10.33 -3.94 -20.85
C LEU A 573 10.65 -3.43 -19.45
N ILE A 574 11.74 -3.93 -18.87
CA ILE A 574 12.16 -3.58 -17.51
C ILE A 574 13.61 -3.13 -17.56
N LYS A 575 13.81 -1.80 -17.52
CA LYS A 575 15.13 -1.20 -17.68
C LYS A 575 15.77 -0.85 -16.34
N VAL A 576 16.90 -1.48 -16.05
CA VAL A 576 17.71 -1.25 -14.86
C VAL A 576 19.09 -0.74 -15.28
N LYS A 577 19.47 0.44 -14.79
CA LYS A 577 20.84 0.95 -14.91
C LYS A 577 21.63 0.61 -13.65
N VAL A 578 22.69 -0.16 -13.84
CA VAL A 578 23.63 -0.58 -12.80
C VAL A 578 24.89 0.30 -12.85
N CYS A 579 25.76 0.16 -11.85
CA CYS A 579 27.13 0.67 -11.81
C CYS A 579 27.97 -0.37 -11.06
N LEU A 580 29.07 -0.84 -11.65
CA LEU A 580 29.84 -1.97 -11.10
C LEU A 580 31.07 -1.51 -10.32
N ASP A 581 31.68 -0.40 -10.73
CA ASP A 581 33.01 0.06 -10.29
C ASP A 581 32.95 1.10 -9.17
N ARG A 582 32.24 0.77 -8.08
CA ARG A 582 32.21 1.61 -6.87
C ARG A 582 32.03 0.79 -5.59
N SER A 583 32.56 1.31 -4.49
CA SER A 583 32.23 0.80 -3.14
C SER A 583 30.73 0.95 -2.87
N TYR A 584 30.14 -0.04 -2.19
CA TYR A 584 28.72 -0.07 -1.86
C TYR A 584 28.51 0.05 -0.35
N THR A 585 27.50 0.81 0.05
CA THR A 585 26.98 0.83 1.43
C THR A 585 25.66 0.06 1.56
N LYS A 586 25.24 -0.26 2.79
CA LYS A 586 23.88 -0.77 3.07
C LYS A 586 22.79 0.15 2.53
N ARG A 587 22.99 1.47 2.60
CA ARG A 587 22.11 2.49 2.00
C ARG A 587 22.08 2.40 0.47
N ASP A 588 23.20 2.12 -0.19
CA ASP A 588 23.25 1.93 -1.66
C ASP A 588 22.50 0.69 -2.12
N VAL A 589 22.58 -0.41 -1.36
CA VAL A 589 21.83 -1.65 -1.61
C VAL A 589 20.33 -1.36 -1.60
N LEU A 590 19.82 -0.78 -0.51
CA LEU A 590 18.40 -0.37 -0.41
C LEU A 590 18.03 0.65 -1.51
N SER A 591 18.87 1.65 -1.76
CA SER A 591 18.67 2.63 -2.83
C SER A 591 18.62 2.00 -4.22
N THR A 592 19.23 0.83 -4.42
CA THR A 592 19.19 0.11 -5.71
C THR A 592 17.92 -0.72 -5.82
N ILE A 593 17.55 -1.43 -4.76
CA ILE A 593 16.27 -2.17 -4.67
C ILE A 593 15.09 -1.23 -4.91
N ALA A 594 15.05 -0.08 -4.24
CA ALA A 594 13.98 0.92 -4.36
C ALA A 594 13.92 1.63 -5.74
N LYS A 595 14.88 1.40 -6.65
CA LYS A 595 14.83 1.87 -8.04
C LYS A 595 14.18 0.84 -8.99
N ILE A 596 14.08 -0.43 -8.58
CA ILE A 596 13.38 -1.46 -9.34
C ILE A 596 11.87 -1.27 -9.12
N PHE A 597 11.23 -0.57 -10.06
CA PHE A 597 9.81 -0.27 -9.97
C PHE A 597 8.98 -1.39 -10.63
N ASP A 598 8.40 -2.26 -9.80
CA ASP A 598 7.61 -3.41 -10.22
C ASP A 598 6.21 -3.39 -9.58
N PRO A 599 5.24 -2.68 -10.18
CA PRO A 599 3.90 -2.50 -9.61
C PRO A 599 2.97 -3.70 -9.81
N VAL A 600 3.42 -4.78 -10.48
CA VAL A 600 2.61 -5.97 -10.78
C VAL A 600 3.33 -7.27 -10.38
N GLY A 601 4.45 -7.18 -9.65
CA GLY A 601 5.20 -8.35 -9.16
C GLY A 601 5.95 -9.13 -10.25
N LEU A 602 6.04 -8.64 -11.49
CA LEU A 602 6.63 -9.35 -12.63
C LEU A 602 8.14 -9.63 -12.46
N MET A 603 8.80 -8.91 -11.54
CA MET A 603 10.20 -9.04 -11.16
C MET A 603 10.41 -9.56 -9.75
N ALA A 604 9.34 -9.95 -9.03
CA ALA A 604 9.45 -10.40 -7.65
C ALA A 604 10.53 -11.47 -7.44
N PRO A 605 10.74 -12.50 -8.30
CA PRO A 605 11.83 -13.47 -8.11
C PRO A 605 13.25 -12.89 -8.12
N VAL A 606 13.47 -11.74 -8.75
CA VAL A 606 14.75 -10.99 -8.71
C VAL A 606 14.80 -10.11 -7.46
N ILE A 607 13.73 -9.36 -7.20
CA ILE A 607 13.61 -8.47 -6.03
C ILE A 607 13.76 -9.29 -4.74
N SER A 608 13.24 -10.53 -4.71
CA SER A 608 13.42 -11.52 -3.65
C SER A 608 14.88 -11.73 -3.27
N LYS A 609 15.76 -11.96 -4.26
CA LYS A 609 17.19 -12.19 -4.00
C LYS A 609 17.83 -10.95 -3.36
N ALA A 610 17.46 -9.76 -3.81
CA ALA A 610 17.96 -8.50 -3.25
C ALA A 610 17.38 -8.18 -1.86
N LYS A 611 16.09 -8.43 -1.61
CA LYS A 611 15.44 -8.33 -0.29
C LYS A 611 16.12 -9.26 0.71
N ILE A 612 16.33 -10.54 0.36
CA ILE A 612 17.01 -11.54 1.21
C ILE A 612 18.47 -11.15 1.47
N PHE A 613 19.18 -10.61 0.47
CA PHE A 613 20.54 -10.09 0.65
C PHE A 613 20.55 -8.91 1.64
N LEU A 614 19.64 -7.96 1.50
CA LEU A 614 19.48 -6.84 2.45
C LEU A 614 19.11 -7.33 3.86
N GLN A 615 18.24 -8.35 4.00
CA GLN A 615 17.92 -8.98 5.28
C GLN A 615 19.16 -9.55 5.97
N ARG A 616 20.12 -10.13 5.22
CA ARG A 616 21.41 -10.57 5.78
C ARG A 616 22.26 -9.38 6.28
N LEU A 617 22.28 -8.25 5.56
CA LEU A 617 22.93 -7.00 6.02
C LEU A 617 22.26 -6.34 7.24
N TRP A 618 21.01 -6.72 7.56
CA TRP A 618 20.39 -6.39 8.84
C TRP A 618 20.87 -7.31 9.95
N ARG A 619 20.90 -8.62 9.70
CA ARG A 619 21.36 -9.63 10.69
C ARG A 619 22.85 -9.48 11.06
N SER A 620 23.71 -9.02 10.14
CA SER A 620 25.12 -8.70 10.43
C SER A 620 25.35 -7.40 11.21
N LYS A 621 24.28 -6.65 11.55
CA LYS A 621 24.32 -5.36 12.28
C LYS A 621 25.17 -4.27 11.62
N LEU A 622 25.35 -4.34 10.30
CA LEU A 622 26.03 -3.33 9.49
C LEU A 622 25.25 -1.99 9.53
N GLU A 623 25.92 -0.87 9.73
CA GLU A 623 25.26 0.44 9.76
C GLU A 623 24.97 1.00 8.36
N TRP A 624 24.14 2.04 8.29
CA TRP A 624 23.63 2.56 7.01
C TRP A 624 24.71 3.02 6.02
N ASN A 625 25.78 3.61 6.52
CA ASN A 625 26.87 4.20 5.73
C ASN A 625 28.11 3.31 5.66
N ASP A 626 28.12 2.16 6.36
CA ASP A 626 29.24 1.23 6.34
C ASP A 626 29.38 0.61 4.95
N LEU A 627 30.62 0.35 4.56
CA LEU A 627 30.92 -0.39 3.33
C LEU A 627 30.55 -1.86 3.51
N LEU A 628 30.05 -2.49 2.45
CA LEU A 628 29.83 -3.93 2.43
C LEU A 628 31.16 -4.68 2.69
N PRO A 629 31.19 -5.69 3.58
CA PRO A 629 32.37 -6.52 3.76
C PRO A 629 32.71 -7.28 2.47
N ALA A 630 33.94 -7.80 2.39
CA ALA A 630 34.50 -8.33 1.14
C ALA A 630 33.75 -9.53 0.55
N GLU A 631 32.92 -10.26 1.32
CA GLU A 631 32.09 -11.34 0.80
C GLU A 631 30.77 -10.81 0.22
N GLU A 632 30.01 -10.04 1.00
CA GLU A 632 28.76 -9.44 0.57
C GLU A 632 28.96 -8.44 -0.59
N TYR A 633 30.11 -7.75 -0.65
CA TYR A 633 30.48 -6.93 -1.79
C TYR A 633 30.60 -7.75 -3.08
N ARG A 634 31.23 -8.94 -3.04
CA ARG A 634 31.38 -9.82 -4.20
C ARG A 634 30.04 -10.43 -4.63
N GLU A 635 29.22 -10.89 -3.68
CA GLU A 635 27.86 -11.37 -3.98
C GLU A 635 26.98 -10.25 -4.56
N TRP A 636 27.09 -9.02 -4.02
CA TRP A 636 26.34 -7.88 -4.54
C TRP A 636 26.80 -7.48 -5.96
N GLN A 637 28.11 -7.46 -6.25
CA GLN A 637 28.59 -7.26 -7.62
C GLN A 637 28.09 -8.35 -8.57
N GLN A 638 28.09 -9.62 -8.17
CA GLN A 638 27.53 -10.72 -8.97
C GLN A 638 26.02 -10.55 -9.21
N PHE A 639 25.26 -10.15 -8.18
CA PHE A 639 23.85 -9.82 -8.32
C PHE A 639 23.65 -8.66 -9.30
N LEU A 640 24.42 -7.58 -9.17
CA LEU A 640 24.37 -6.41 -10.05
C LEU A 640 24.69 -6.74 -11.52
N VAL A 641 25.71 -7.57 -11.80
CA VAL A 641 25.98 -8.07 -13.16
C VAL A 641 24.81 -8.93 -13.67
N SER A 642 24.23 -9.79 -12.82
CA SER A 642 23.05 -10.57 -13.21
C SER A 642 21.83 -9.69 -13.50
N LEU A 643 21.69 -8.57 -12.78
CA LEU A 643 20.60 -7.60 -12.87
C LEU A 643 20.58 -6.85 -14.21
N GLU A 644 21.73 -6.66 -14.87
CA GLU A 644 21.78 -6.03 -16.20
C GLU A 644 21.10 -6.86 -17.29
N ASN A 645 21.05 -8.19 -17.14
CA ASN A 645 20.37 -9.08 -18.11
C ASN A 645 18.86 -8.86 -18.18
N ILE A 646 18.27 -8.22 -17.17
CA ILE A 646 16.82 -7.91 -17.11
C ILE A 646 16.43 -6.92 -18.20
N ASN A 647 17.37 -6.08 -18.67
CA ASN A 647 17.16 -5.21 -19.83
C ASN A 647 16.82 -5.99 -21.12
N ASN A 648 17.10 -7.29 -21.17
CA ASN A 648 16.79 -8.20 -22.28
C ASN A 648 15.49 -9.02 -22.06
N ILE A 649 14.85 -8.90 -20.89
CA ILE A 649 13.58 -9.58 -20.60
C ILE A 649 12.42 -8.76 -21.17
N GLU A 650 11.64 -9.38 -22.05
CA GLU A 650 10.41 -8.83 -22.59
C GLU A 650 9.23 -9.71 -22.15
N ILE A 651 8.26 -9.10 -21.46
CA ILE A 651 7.12 -9.80 -20.85
C ILE A 651 5.86 -9.38 -21.62
N PRO A 652 5.08 -10.29 -22.23
CA PRO A 652 3.84 -9.91 -22.91
C PRO A 652 2.93 -9.05 -22.03
N ARG A 653 2.46 -7.91 -22.55
CA ARG A 653 1.43 -7.10 -21.86
C ARG A 653 0.17 -7.94 -21.72
N ARG A 654 -0.25 -8.56 -22.82
CA ARG A 654 -1.54 -9.25 -22.93
C ARG A 654 -1.56 -10.59 -22.19
N ILE A 655 -2.55 -10.80 -21.31
CA ILE A 655 -2.72 -12.07 -20.55
C ILE A 655 -3.95 -12.92 -20.95
N LEU A 656 -4.87 -12.37 -21.74
CA LEU A 656 -6.08 -13.07 -22.22
C LEU A 656 -6.03 -13.35 -23.72
N VAL A 657 -6.59 -14.46 -24.19
CA VAL A 657 -6.92 -14.64 -25.62
C VAL A 657 -7.99 -13.63 -26.08
N ALA A 658 -8.30 -13.57 -27.38
CA ALA A 658 -9.41 -12.74 -27.87
C ALA A 658 -10.73 -13.48 -27.63
N PHE A 659 -11.72 -12.84 -27.00
CA PHE A 659 -13.01 -13.47 -26.66
C PHE A 659 -12.85 -14.82 -25.94
N PRO A 660 -12.26 -14.84 -24.71
CA PRO A 660 -12.08 -16.07 -23.97
C PRO A 660 -13.43 -16.69 -23.59
N GLU A 661 -13.59 -17.97 -23.90
CA GLU A 661 -14.74 -18.80 -23.50
C GLU A 661 -14.54 -19.38 -22.10
N VAL A 662 -13.27 -19.66 -21.74
CA VAL A 662 -12.86 -20.15 -20.42
C VAL A 662 -11.69 -19.29 -19.91
N ILE A 663 -11.75 -18.91 -18.63
CA ILE A 663 -10.66 -18.29 -17.88
C ILE A 663 -10.48 -19.10 -16.60
N GLU A 664 -9.25 -19.52 -16.31
CA GLU A 664 -8.88 -20.23 -15.07
C GLU A 664 -7.78 -19.43 -14.37
N ILE A 665 -7.91 -19.21 -13.06
CA ILE A 665 -6.86 -18.56 -12.26
C ILE A 665 -6.12 -19.63 -11.44
N HIS A 666 -4.83 -19.76 -11.70
CA HIS A 666 -3.94 -20.76 -11.10
C HIS A 666 -3.03 -20.08 -10.09
N GLY A 667 -3.31 -20.27 -8.80
CA GLY A 667 -2.48 -19.78 -7.70
C GLY A 667 -1.53 -20.86 -7.20
N PHE A 668 -0.23 -20.54 -7.18
CA PHE A 668 0.82 -21.36 -6.56
C PHE A 668 1.41 -20.59 -5.38
N ALA A 669 1.79 -21.29 -4.31
CA ALA A 669 2.50 -20.72 -3.19
C ALA A 669 3.56 -21.71 -2.69
N ASP A 670 4.71 -21.19 -2.25
CA ASP A 670 5.84 -21.97 -1.76
C ASP A 670 6.55 -21.23 -0.60
N ALA A 671 7.25 -21.99 0.24
CA ALA A 671 7.75 -21.54 1.53
C ALA A 671 9.19 -22.01 1.78
N SER A 672 10.01 -21.11 2.33
CA SER A 672 11.36 -21.41 2.81
C SER A 672 11.67 -20.61 4.07
N GLU A 673 12.68 -21.02 4.83
CA GLU A 673 13.20 -20.28 6.00
C GLU A 673 13.56 -18.81 5.67
N ARG A 674 13.90 -18.53 4.39
CA ARG A 674 14.40 -17.24 3.91
C ARG A 674 13.31 -16.33 3.36
N CYS A 675 12.21 -16.88 2.83
CA CYS A 675 11.03 -16.14 2.35
C CYS A 675 9.87 -17.07 1.95
N TYR A 676 8.69 -16.46 1.83
CA TYR A 676 7.50 -17.05 1.22
C TYR A 676 7.24 -16.41 -0.15
N GLY A 677 6.78 -17.19 -1.12
CA GLY A 677 6.46 -16.72 -2.47
C GLY A 677 5.09 -17.20 -2.94
N ALA A 678 4.35 -16.33 -3.61
CA ALA A 678 3.08 -16.64 -4.27
C ALA A 678 3.11 -16.19 -5.72
N ALA A 679 2.56 -17.00 -6.62
CA ALA A 679 2.53 -16.77 -8.05
C ALA A 679 1.12 -17.02 -8.59
N VAL A 680 0.55 -16.04 -9.29
CA VAL A 680 -0.78 -16.12 -9.90
C VAL A 680 -0.64 -16.11 -11.41
N TYR A 681 -1.17 -17.14 -12.06
CA TYR A 681 -1.23 -17.28 -13.51
C TYR A 681 -2.69 -17.27 -13.97
N CYS A 682 -2.93 -16.70 -15.14
CA CYS A 682 -4.21 -16.71 -15.82
C CYS A 682 -4.06 -17.63 -17.03
N LYS A 683 -4.84 -18.71 -17.03
CA LYS A 683 -5.10 -19.50 -18.22
C LYS A 683 -6.33 -18.93 -18.91
N SER A 684 -6.30 -18.77 -20.23
CA SER A 684 -7.53 -18.46 -20.97
C SER A 684 -7.55 -19.15 -22.33
N LYS A 685 -8.75 -19.53 -22.76
CA LYS A 685 -8.98 -20.38 -23.93
C LYS A 685 -10.21 -19.95 -24.71
N ASN A 686 -10.17 -20.13 -26.02
CA ASN A 686 -11.30 -20.14 -26.94
C ASN A 686 -11.14 -21.31 -27.94
N LEU A 687 -12.07 -21.45 -28.89
CA LEU A 687 -12.03 -22.46 -29.96
C LEU A 687 -10.77 -22.49 -30.86
N LYS A 688 -9.89 -21.48 -30.80
CA LYS A 688 -8.73 -21.30 -31.72
C LYS A 688 -7.38 -21.13 -31.02
N SER A 689 -7.35 -20.72 -29.75
CA SER A 689 -6.12 -20.45 -29.01
C SER A 689 -6.28 -20.63 -27.50
N GLU A 690 -5.15 -20.92 -26.86
CA GLU A 690 -5.01 -21.13 -25.42
C GLU A 690 -3.73 -20.44 -24.97
N THR A 691 -3.76 -19.72 -23.84
CA THR A 691 -2.58 -19.07 -23.25
C THR A 691 -2.53 -19.33 -21.75
N PHE A 692 -1.32 -19.35 -21.20
CA PHE A 692 -1.04 -19.42 -19.77
C PHE A 692 -0.04 -18.32 -19.44
N SER A 693 -0.49 -17.25 -18.77
CA SER A 693 0.27 -16.00 -18.62
C SER A 693 0.36 -15.59 -17.15
N SER A 694 1.49 -15.00 -16.74
CA SER A 694 1.64 -14.46 -15.38
C SER A 694 0.76 -13.23 -15.14
N VAL A 695 0.07 -13.21 -14.01
CA VAL A 695 -0.79 -12.11 -13.55
C VAL A 695 -0.06 -11.28 -12.50
N ASN A 696 0.55 -11.95 -11.52
CA ASN A 696 1.29 -11.34 -10.40
C ASN A 696 2.20 -12.39 -9.75
N HIS A 697 3.35 -11.98 -9.22
CA HIS A 697 4.11 -12.74 -8.23
C HIS A 697 4.31 -11.85 -6.99
N LYS A 698 3.77 -12.24 -5.83
CA LYS A 698 4.00 -11.52 -4.55
C LYS A 698 4.97 -12.34 -3.70
N GLN A 699 5.99 -11.69 -3.15
CA GLN A 699 6.89 -12.28 -2.16
C GLN A 699 6.62 -11.65 -0.79
N ILE A 700 6.53 -12.49 0.24
CA ILE A 700 6.41 -12.07 1.63
C ILE A 700 7.70 -12.49 2.35
N GLU A 701 8.36 -11.54 3.01
CA GLU A 701 9.59 -11.81 3.76
C GLU A 701 9.26 -12.58 5.04
N SER A 702 10.11 -13.54 5.42
CA SER A 702 10.03 -14.10 6.76
C SER A 702 10.43 -13.02 7.77
N SER A 703 9.55 -12.77 8.74
CA SER A 703 9.80 -11.79 9.81
C SER A 703 11.11 -12.13 10.54
N ALA A 704 11.89 -11.11 10.87
CA ALA A 704 13.11 -11.30 11.63
C ALA A 704 12.79 -11.76 13.06
N TYR A 705 13.13 -13.01 13.35
CA TYR A 705 13.62 -13.44 14.66
C TYR A 705 15.07 -12.93 14.83
#